data_AF-A0A4Q5UBG4-F1
#
_entry.id   AF-A0A4Q5UBG4-F1
#
_cell.length_a   1.000
_cell.length_b   1.000
_cell.length_c   1.000
_cell.angle_alpha   90.00
_cell.angle_beta   90.00
_cell.angle_gamma   90.00
#
_symmetry.space_group_name_H-M   'P 1'
#
loop_
_entity.id
_entity.type
_entity.pdbx_description
1 polymer ?
#
loop_
_entity_poly.entity_id
_entity_poly.type
_entity_poly.pdbx_seq_one_letter_code
_entity_poly.pdbx_strand_id
1 'polypeptide(L)'
;MKKLLKPLLTATLLTLVYLCPAQKIRIPSPLVSPDSGLSAQLAKLAPAALPLVKESDPADTYFYRSLYYIWAEQFPAALNELDSLAMLRSNGGPDWFPVDGIDLRSYVLTRIGQRASDKPFSQLFADTVTQLYNRAPSRSKPVAASFFDADSTGHQKRLAGYLTQARGKDSLSIADLNRLSLEYFNVIVSSTLSPIALKSFRREDEKVYIIQDSVLIDVAPGVKLAAVIVRKRSVTARQPVIMRYNIYASNSDLASAQALASKGYVGIILLTRGKYLSPNTIEPFQHDAQDVYQAIDWISKQPWCNGKIGMYGGSYLGFSQWSAVKRVHPALKTIVPQVAVGAGIDYPQSNGVFMSYMLRWIHMVTNTKLTDRAEFGSPRWDSLFKAWYTSGRSFSSLDTLDGRPNAIFQRWLDHPMYDSFWQKMVPYKNEFASLNIPVLTTTGYYDDDQRGAFYYMLEHLKRNKQARHYLLIGPWNHGGGQGFGNPVNGQLKVDSAAVFDVNTTVYQWFDHILKDSAMPVRLKDRVNFEVSGANEWRSASSLQATSNDSMRLYLSNVFSKQGYRLAKTKPAKSGGIDQEISLTDRSDSATAFDPDGPVLDTVLKTQDQLVFYSDTLTSPVIMSGSMGGLLNITINKKDVDLHVRLYELTSDGKYYLLSRWWARASYLKDREKRTLLTPGKSERITLDNAFYMCRKLATGSRLVVTAGIVKTPNWELNYGTDKNVSEETMADGKIPLLINWGNDSFVRVPLLR
;
A
#
# COMPACT_ATOMS: atom_id res chain seq x y z
N MET A 1 4.87 -70.53 -23.13
CA MET A 1 6.33 -70.72 -23.32
C MET A 1 6.97 -69.40 -23.77
N LYS A 2 7.92 -68.90 -22.97
CA LYS A 2 9.04 -68.02 -23.37
C LYS A 2 8.74 -66.74 -24.21
N LYS A 3 8.69 -65.57 -23.57
CA LYS A 3 9.80 -64.56 -23.53
C LYS A 3 9.28 -63.18 -23.06
N LEU A 4 10.18 -62.48 -22.35
CA LEU A 4 10.16 -61.08 -21.90
C LEU A 4 9.47 -60.77 -20.56
N LEU A 5 10.19 -61.08 -19.47
CA LEU A 5 10.05 -60.40 -18.18
C LEU A 5 10.86 -59.10 -18.17
N LYS A 6 10.18 -57.96 -17.98
CA LYS A 6 10.59 -56.80 -17.15
C LYS A 6 9.44 -55.79 -17.09
N PRO A 7 8.82 -55.59 -15.93
CA PRO A 7 8.52 -54.21 -15.51
C PRO A 7 8.64 -54.03 -13.98
N LEU A 8 9.61 -53.26 -13.50
CA LEU A 8 9.59 -52.61 -12.16
C LEU A 8 10.90 -51.82 -11.96
N LEU A 9 10.95 -50.61 -12.50
CA LEU A 9 11.91 -49.56 -12.13
C LEU A 9 11.53 -48.27 -12.85
N THR A 10 10.72 -47.45 -12.19
CA THR A 10 10.65 -45.96 -12.28
C THR A 10 9.37 -45.47 -11.58
N ALA A 11 9.25 -45.79 -10.30
CA ALA A 11 8.50 -44.99 -9.36
C ALA A 11 9.53 -44.41 -8.38
N THR A 12 9.35 -43.17 -7.95
CA THR A 12 10.18 -42.41 -6.98
C THR A 12 11.42 -41.69 -7.54
N LEU A 13 11.21 -40.66 -8.36
CA LEU A 13 12.13 -39.51 -8.42
C LEU A 13 11.31 -38.24 -8.68
N LEU A 14 11.61 -37.17 -7.95
CA LEU A 14 10.95 -35.85 -7.88
C LEU A 14 9.77 -35.67 -6.90
N THR A 15 10.05 -35.85 -5.62
CA THR A 15 9.69 -34.88 -4.56
C THR A 15 10.61 -35.12 -3.35
N LEU A 16 11.90 -34.82 -3.51
CA LEU A 16 12.71 -34.34 -2.39
C LEU A 16 12.95 -32.85 -2.68
N VAL A 17 12.05 -32.02 -2.17
CA VAL A 17 12.49 -30.70 -1.70
C VAL A 17 13.63 -31.00 -0.75
N TYR A 18 14.82 -30.46 -1.02
CA TYR A 18 15.89 -30.43 -0.03
C TYR A 18 15.36 -29.70 1.20
N LEU A 19 14.77 -30.43 2.15
CA LEU A 19 14.74 -30.05 3.55
C LEU A 19 16.20 -30.13 4.00
N CYS A 20 17.01 -29.13 3.66
CA CYS A 20 18.21 -28.88 4.43
C CYS A 20 17.74 -28.74 5.88
N PRO A 21 18.20 -29.58 6.82
CA PRO A 21 17.91 -29.35 8.23
C PRO A 21 18.34 -27.91 8.54
N ALA A 22 17.43 -27.10 9.09
CA ALA A 22 17.76 -25.74 9.50
C ALA A 22 19.05 -25.80 10.32
N GLN A 23 20.11 -25.16 9.85
CA GLN A 23 21.41 -25.24 10.51
C GLN A 23 21.26 -24.65 11.92
N LYS A 24 21.48 -25.50 12.93
CA LYS A 24 21.31 -25.16 14.34
C LYS A 24 22.67 -24.82 14.95
N ILE A 25 22.69 -23.75 15.74
CA ILE A 25 23.85 -23.30 16.52
C ILE A 25 23.61 -23.70 17.97
N ARG A 26 24.56 -24.40 18.57
CA ARG A 26 24.50 -24.80 19.97
C ARG A 26 24.64 -23.56 20.87
N ILE A 27 23.76 -23.43 21.85
CA ILE A 27 23.86 -22.42 22.90
C ILE A 27 24.41 -23.08 24.16
N PRO A 28 25.60 -22.67 24.64
CA PRO A 28 26.27 -23.33 25.76
C PRO A 28 25.60 -23.07 27.12
N SER A 29 24.76 -22.03 27.23
CA SER A 29 24.00 -21.70 28.43
C SER A 29 22.71 -20.94 28.06
N PRO A 30 21.65 -20.96 28.91
CA PRO A 30 20.42 -20.22 28.63
C PRO A 30 20.68 -18.75 28.32
N LEU A 31 20.05 -18.22 27.27
CA LEU A 31 20.18 -16.81 26.91
C LEU A 31 19.58 -15.93 28.01
N VAL A 32 20.29 -14.88 28.39
CA VAL A 32 19.92 -13.96 29.48
C VAL A 32 19.35 -12.65 28.95
N SER A 33 18.80 -11.82 29.83
CA SER A 33 18.32 -10.48 29.46
C SER A 33 19.48 -9.55 29.05
N PRO A 34 19.20 -8.45 28.32
CA PRO A 34 20.19 -7.41 28.00
C PRO A 34 21.12 -7.04 29.17
N ASP A 35 20.54 -6.72 30.32
CA ASP A 35 21.27 -6.23 31.51
C ASP A 35 22.07 -7.33 32.22
N SER A 36 21.82 -8.60 31.89
CA SER A 36 22.47 -9.75 32.51
C SER A 36 23.62 -10.34 31.66
N GLY A 37 23.98 -9.71 30.53
CA GLY A 37 25.14 -10.12 29.73
C GLY A 37 24.83 -10.78 28.38
N LEU A 38 23.66 -10.52 27.79
CA LEU A 38 23.28 -11.06 26.47
C LEU A 38 24.32 -10.77 25.38
N SER A 39 24.91 -9.57 25.36
CA SER A 39 25.97 -9.21 24.41
C SER A 39 27.16 -10.18 24.45
N ALA A 40 27.57 -10.63 25.64
CA ALA A 40 28.70 -11.55 25.78
C ALA A 40 28.35 -12.97 25.30
N GLN A 41 27.08 -13.38 25.41
CA GLN A 41 26.61 -14.64 24.83
C GLN A 41 26.57 -14.57 23.31
N LEU A 42 26.06 -13.48 22.73
CA LEU A 42 26.06 -13.28 21.29
C LEU A 42 27.49 -13.25 20.71
N ALA A 43 28.43 -12.63 21.42
CA ALA A 43 29.85 -12.65 21.04
C ALA A 43 30.42 -14.08 20.92
N LYS A 44 30.05 -14.98 21.85
CA LYS A 44 30.47 -16.39 21.82
C LYS A 44 29.81 -17.20 20.70
N LEU A 45 28.60 -16.82 20.28
CA LEU A 45 27.87 -17.49 19.20
C LEU A 45 28.28 -17.01 17.80
N ALA A 46 28.76 -15.77 17.68
CA ALA A 46 29.07 -15.13 16.41
C ALA A 46 30.01 -15.95 15.50
N PRO A 47 31.13 -16.56 15.97
CA PRO A 47 32.00 -17.35 15.10
C PRO A 47 31.30 -18.56 14.45
N ALA A 48 30.37 -19.19 15.17
CA ALA A 48 29.58 -20.31 14.65
C ALA A 48 28.45 -19.84 13.71
N ALA A 49 27.93 -18.62 13.91
CA ALA A 49 26.88 -18.05 13.11
C ALA A 49 27.37 -17.54 11.74
N LEU A 50 28.50 -16.83 11.70
CA LEU A 50 29.06 -16.17 10.51
C LEU A 50 29.07 -17.03 9.23
N PRO A 51 29.57 -18.29 9.22
CA PRO A 51 29.58 -19.11 8.00
C PRO A 51 28.20 -19.61 7.57
N LEU A 52 27.19 -19.51 8.44
CA LEU A 52 25.83 -20.01 8.22
C LEU A 52 24.85 -18.90 7.79
N VAL A 53 25.23 -17.63 7.95
CA VAL A 53 24.41 -16.49 7.50
C VAL A 53 24.38 -16.47 5.98
N LYS A 54 23.25 -16.91 5.42
CA LYS A 54 22.97 -16.86 4.00
C LYS A 54 21.48 -16.63 3.80
N GLU A 55 21.15 -15.39 3.49
CA GLU A 55 19.79 -14.97 3.21
C GLU A 55 19.50 -15.01 1.71
N SER A 56 18.21 -15.04 1.36
CA SER A 56 17.78 -15.00 -0.03
C SER A 56 18.13 -13.67 -0.72
N ASP A 57 18.07 -12.57 0.03
CA ASP A 57 18.59 -11.26 -0.39
C ASP A 57 20.07 -11.14 0.03
N PRO A 58 20.99 -10.91 -0.93
CA PRO A 58 22.39 -10.62 -0.60
C PRO A 58 22.55 -9.48 0.41
N ALA A 59 21.72 -8.43 0.33
CA ALA A 59 21.79 -7.29 1.26
C ALA A 59 21.55 -7.73 2.72
N ASP A 60 20.56 -8.60 2.95
CA ASP A 60 20.29 -9.12 4.29
C ASP A 60 21.45 -9.98 4.81
N THR A 61 22.14 -10.69 3.92
CA THR A 61 23.35 -11.46 4.27
C THR A 61 24.45 -10.54 4.81
N TYR A 62 24.79 -9.46 4.09
CA TYR A 62 25.79 -8.48 4.55
C TYR A 62 25.36 -7.79 5.84
N PHE A 63 24.07 -7.46 5.97
CA PHE A 63 23.51 -6.84 7.16
C PHE A 63 23.69 -7.73 8.41
N TYR A 64 23.24 -9.00 8.38
CA TYR A 64 23.36 -9.88 9.53
C TYR A 64 24.82 -10.23 9.84
N ARG A 65 25.68 -10.41 8.82
CA ARG A 65 27.13 -10.61 9.04
C ARG A 65 27.75 -9.42 9.75
N SER A 66 27.38 -8.19 9.39
CA SER A 66 27.85 -6.99 10.09
C SER A 66 27.50 -6.99 11.58
N LEU A 67 26.29 -7.41 11.95
CA LEU A 67 25.88 -7.58 13.35
C LEU A 67 26.73 -8.62 14.09
N TYR A 68 26.99 -9.77 13.48
CA TYR A 68 27.84 -10.79 14.12
C TYR A 68 29.30 -10.35 14.28
N TYR A 69 29.86 -9.64 13.30
CA TYR A 69 31.19 -9.04 13.45
C TYR A 69 31.22 -7.95 14.54
N ILE A 70 30.13 -7.19 14.73
CA ILE A 70 29.97 -6.28 15.86
C ILE A 70 30.01 -7.04 17.19
N TRP A 71 29.25 -8.13 17.32
CA TRP A 71 29.23 -8.95 18.55
C TRP A 71 30.58 -9.62 18.82
N ALA A 72 31.28 -10.07 17.79
CA ALA A 72 32.63 -10.64 17.89
C ALA A 72 33.74 -9.59 18.08
N GLU A 73 33.38 -8.30 18.17
CA GLU A 73 34.29 -7.14 18.23
C GLU A 73 35.33 -7.07 17.09
N GLN A 74 34.99 -7.60 15.92
CA GLN A 74 35.77 -7.56 14.69
C GLN A 74 35.35 -6.36 13.83
N PHE A 75 35.53 -5.16 14.39
CA PHE A 75 35.02 -3.91 13.80
C PHE A 75 35.47 -3.62 12.35
N PRO A 76 36.72 -3.89 11.92
CA PRO A 76 37.10 -3.73 10.52
C PRO A 76 36.31 -4.63 9.56
N ALA A 77 36.03 -5.88 9.95
CA ALA A 77 35.22 -6.78 9.15
C ALA A 77 33.76 -6.31 9.08
N ALA A 78 33.21 -5.81 10.20
CA ALA A 78 31.88 -5.22 10.21
C ALA A 78 31.75 -4.03 9.24
N LEU A 79 32.75 -3.14 9.17
CA LEU A 79 32.74 -2.02 8.21
C LEU A 79 32.77 -2.50 6.75
N ASN A 80 33.56 -3.53 6.43
CA ASN A 80 33.60 -4.09 5.07
C ASN A 80 32.25 -4.68 4.63
N GLU A 81 31.53 -5.34 5.53
CA GLU A 81 30.17 -5.83 5.27
C GLU A 81 29.20 -4.66 5.05
N LEU A 82 29.29 -3.59 5.86
CA LEU A 82 28.47 -2.39 5.70
C LEU A 82 28.77 -1.64 4.40
N ASP A 83 30.02 -1.60 3.95
CA ASP A 83 30.39 -1.02 2.65
C ASP A 83 29.79 -1.84 1.49
N SER A 84 29.83 -3.17 1.59
CA SER A 84 29.22 -4.08 0.61
C SER A 84 27.69 -3.96 0.58
N LEU A 85 27.07 -3.85 1.76
CA LEU A 85 25.64 -3.59 1.92
C LEU A 85 25.23 -2.27 1.24
N ALA A 86 25.92 -1.19 1.57
CA ALA A 86 25.64 0.12 1.01
C ALA A 86 25.85 0.14 -0.51
N MET A 87 26.86 -0.57 -1.03
CA MET A 87 27.09 -0.70 -2.47
C MET A 87 25.94 -1.46 -3.17
N LEU A 88 25.45 -2.56 -2.59
CA LEU A 88 24.29 -3.28 -3.14
C LEU A 88 23.00 -2.44 -3.11
N ARG A 89 22.79 -1.67 -2.04
CA ARG A 89 21.63 -0.79 -1.88
C ARG A 89 21.75 0.52 -2.66
N SER A 90 22.94 0.85 -3.18
CA SER A 90 23.21 2.08 -3.95
C SER A 90 22.56 2.15 -5.33
N ASN A 91 21.69 1.21 -5.71
CA ASN A 91 20.82 1.32 -6.89
C ASN A 91 19.90 2.58 -6.89
N GLY A 92 19.89 3.39 -5.82
CA GLY A 92 19.31 4.74 -5.75
C GLY A 92 20.27 5.90 -6.10
N GLY A 93 21.54 5.63 -6.43
CA GLY A 93 22.60 6.60 -6.72
C GLY A 93 23.59 6.84 -5.57
N PRO A 94 24.77 7.45 -5.84
CA PRO A 94 25.90 7.56 -4.90
C PRO A 94 25.59 8.36 -3.62
N ASP A 95 24.56 9.22 -3.62
CA ASP A 95 24.28 10.09 -2.47
C ASP A 95 23.59 9.38 -1.29
N TRP A 96 23.09 8.15 -1.48
CA TRP A 96 22.46 7.36 -0.42
C TRP A 96 23.46 6.51 0.36
N PHE A 97 24.59 6.19 -0.27
CA PHE A 97 25.68 5.41 0.31
C PHE A 97 26.12 5.90 1.71
N PRO A 98 26.21 7.22 2.00
CA PRO A 98 26.71 7.69 3.30
C PRO A 98 25.74 7.56 4.48
N VAL A 99 24.44 7.34 4.24
CA VAL A 99 23.42 7.28 5.32
C VAL A 99 22.86 5.88 5.58
N ASP A 100 23.04 4.93 4.65
CA ASP A 100 22.60 3.56 4.84
C ASP A 100 23.39 2.88 5.96
N GLY A 101 22.67 2.32 6.95
CA GLY A 101 23.28 1.72 8.14
C GLY A 101 24.09 2.71 8.99
N ILE A 102 23.73 4.01 8.97
CA ILE A 102 24.45 5.04 9.74
C ILE A 102 24.45 4.74 11.25
N ASP A 103 23.41 4.09 11.78
CA ASP A 103 23.31 3.59 13.14
C ASP A 103 24.42 2.56 13.46
N LEU A 104 24.54 1.51 12.63
CA LEU A 104 25.58 0.48 12.72
C LEU A 104 26.98 1.07 12.54
N ARG A 105 27.16 1.90 11.50
CA ARG A 105 28.46 2.51 11.18
C ARG A 105 28.93 3.44 12.29
N SER A 106 28.03 4.27 12.84
CA SER A 106 28.35 5.16 13.96
C SER A 106 28.71 4.35 15.20
N TYR A 107 27.98 3.28 15.48
CA TYR A 107 28.28 2.38 16.60
C TYR A 107 29.69 1.77 16.47
N VAL A 108 29.98 1.16 15.32
CA VAL A 108 31.27 0.49 15.03
C VAL A 108 32.44 1.46 15.14
N LEU A 109 32.36 2.62 14.48
CA LEU A 109 33.42 3.63 14.51
C LEU A 109 33.63 4.19 15.91
N THR A 110 32.56 4.34 16.69
CA THR A 110 32.67 4.76 18.10
C THR A 110 33.39 3.72 18.94
N ARG A 111 33.07 2.43 18.78
CA ARG A 111 33.76 1.33 19.49
C ARG A 111 35.24 1.23 19.13
N ILE A 112 35.61 1.51 17.87
CA ILE A 112 37.02 1.64 17.46
C ILE A 112 37.67 2.83 18.19
N GLY A 113 37.02 4.00 18.19
CA GLY A 113 37.51 5.21 18.85
C GLY A 113 37.74 5.05 20.35
N GLN A 114 36.89 4.29 21.04
CA GLN A 114 37.06 3.96 22.46
C GLN A 114 38.34 3.17 22.77
N ARG A 115 38.87 2.40 21.80
CA ARG A 115 40.16 1.70 22.00
C ARG A 115 41.35 2.67 21.94
N ALA A 116 41.15 3.88 21.45
CA ALA A 116 42.17 4.90 21.24
C ALA A 116 41.95 6.18 22.06
N SER A 117 40.94 6.23 22.93
CA SER A 117 40.58 7.44 23.68
C SER A 117 39.86 7.12 24.99
N ASP A 118 40.19 7.87 26.05
CA ASP A 118 39.52 7.79 27.36
C ASP A 118 38.18 8.55 27.42
N LYS A 119 37.73 9.14 26.31
CA LYS A 119 36.45 9.86 26.26
C LYS A 119 35.27 8.89 26.51
N PRO A 120 34.20 9.33 27.20
CA PRO A 120 32.98 8.53 27.35
C PRO A 120 32.37 8.14 26.00
N PHE A 121 31.75 6.96 25.93
CA PHE A 121 31.08 6.46 24.71
C PHE A 121 30.13 7.50 24.13
N SER A 122 29.30 8.13 24.97
CA SER A 122 28.28 9.09 24.53
C SER A 122 28.89 10.30 23.81
N GLN A 123 30.06 10.77 24.26
CA GLN A 123 30.76 11.89 23.63
C GLN A 123 31.40 11.46 22.31
N LEU A 124 32.12 10.33 22.29
CA LEU A 124 32.71 9.79 21.06
C LEU A 124 31.64 9.48 20.00
N PHE A 125 30.49 8.95 20.43
CA PHE A 125 29.36 8.66 19.57
C PHE A 125 28.77 9.95 18.98
N ALA A 126 28.54 10.97 19.80
CA ALA A 126 28.07 12.28 19.34
C ALA A 126 29.02 12.89 18.30
N ASP A 127 30.33 12.87 18.56
CA ASP A 127 31.35 13.38 17.63
C ASP A 127 31.32 12.59 16.30
N THR A 128 31.30 11.25 16.38
CA THR A 128 31.32 10.34 15.23
C THR A 128 30.06 10.48 14.37
N VAL A 129 28.88 10.40 14.98
CA VAL A 129 27.60 10.48 14.25
C VAL A 129 27.43 11.87 13.60
N THR A 130 27.89 12.94 14.27
CA THR A 130 27.89 14.30 13.72
C THR A 130 28.80 14.39 12.49
N GLN A 131 29.99 13.79 12.55
CA GLN A 131 30.92 13.78 11.42
C GLN A 131 30.35 13.04 10.21
N LEU A 132 29.75 11.87 10.43
CA LEU A 132 29.07 11.10 9.37
C LEU A 132 27.90 11.89 8.77
N TYR A 133 27.05 12.46 9.64
CA TYR A 133 25.93 13.28 9.22
C TYR A 133 26.35 14.50 8.40
N ASN A 134 27.46 15.14 8.77
CA ASN A 134 27.96 16.31 8.04
C ASN A 134 28.57 15.97 6.68
N ARG A 135 29.15 14.77 6.54
CA ARG A 135 29.65 14.25 5.25
C ARG A 135 28.54 13.77 4.33
N ALA A 136 27.37 13.43 4.87
CA ALA A 136 26.23 13.00 4.06
C ALA A 136 25.74 14.13 3.15
N PRO A 137 25.42 13.83 1.87
CA PRO A 137 24.79 14.78 0.96
C PRO A 137 23.53 15.40 1.55
N SER A 138 23.31 16.70 1.32
CA SER A 138 22.16 17.41 1.89
C SER A 138 20.80 16.76 1.56
N ARG A 139 20.73 16.01 0.45
CA ARG A 139 19.51 15.31 0.02
C ARG A 139 19.21 14.03 0.82
N SER A 140 20.23 13.39 1.40
CA SER A 140 20.10 12.14 2.15
C SER A 140 20.09 12.34 3.67
N LYS A 141 20.59 13.48 4.15
CA LYS A 141 20.53 13.88 5.58
C LYS A 141 19.15 13.69 6.23
N PRO A 142 18.01 14.08 5.62
CA PRO A 142 16.72 13.87 6.26
C PRO A 142 16.42 12.39 6.57
N VAL A 143 16.93 11.46 5.76
CA VAL A 143 16.69 10.02 5.97
C VAL A 143 17.60 9.43 7.07
N ALA A 144 18.71 10.09 7.43
CA ALA A 144 19.58 9.60 8.51
C ALA A 144 18.83 9.44 9.84
N ALA A 145 17.87 10.34 10.13
CA ALA A 145 17.07 10.29 11.35
C ALA A 145 16.20 9.01 11.44
N SER A 146 15.76 8.43 10.32
CA SER A 146 14.90 7.23 10.36
C SER A 146 15.64 5.97 10.83
N PHE A 147 16.97 5.92 10.72
CA PHE A 147 17.78 4.83 11.30
C PHE A 147 17.87 4.90 12.83
N PHE A 148 17.46 6.02 13.42
CA PHE A 148 17.38 6.23 14.87
C PHE A 148 15.92 6.40 15.34
N ASP A 149 14.95 6.17 14.46
CA ASP A 149 13.53 6.26 14.75
C ASP A 149 12.97 4.88 15.14
N ALA A 150 13.32 4.43 16.36
CA ALA A 150 13.01 3.08 16.83
C ALA A 150 12.07 3.09 18.05
N ASP A 151 10.97 2.31 17.96
CA ASP A 151 10.03 2.07 19.06
C ASP A 151 10.68 1.19 20.13
N SER A 152 11.29 1.84 21.13
CA SER A 152 11.98 1.18 22.23
C SER A 152 11.14 0.09 22.90
N THR A 153 9.87 0.39 23.20
CA THR A 153 8.97 -0.56 23.89
C THR A 153 8.64 -1.76 22.99
N GLY A 154 8.38 -1.52 21.71
CA GLY A 154 8.14 -2.58 20.74
C GLY A 154 9.33 -3.53 20.56
N HIS A 155 10.54 -2.98 20.44
CA HIS A 155 11.77 -3.76 20.32
C HIS A 155 12.07 -4.57 21.59
N GLN A 156 11.91 -3.96 22.77
CA GLN A 156 12.05 -4.67 24.05
C GLN A 156 11.08 -5.85 24.17
N LYS A 157 9.81 -5.66 23.78
CA LYS A 157 8.79 -6.72 23.82
C LYS A 157 9.12 -7.87 22.86
N ARG A 158 9.55 -7.57 21.62
CA ARG A 158 9.95 -8.59 20.64
C ARG A 158 11.17 -9.36 21.10
N LEU A 159 12.20 -8.65 21.61
CA LEU A 159 13.40 -9.27 22.16
C LEU A 159 13.05 -10.22 23.32
N ALA A 160 12.22 -9.79 24.27
CA ALA A 160 11.75 -10.63 25.36
C ALA A 160 11.03 -11.88 24.84
N GLY A 161 10.18 -11.74 23.82
CA GLY A 161 9.54 -12.87 23.15
C GLY A 161 10.53 -13.88 22.58
N TYR A 162 11.57 -13.43 21.86
CA TYR A 162 12.60 -14.32 21.33
C TYR A 162 13.43 -15.00 22.43
N LEU A 163 13.76 -14.28 23.51
CA LEU A 163 14.44 -14.86 24.67
C LEU A 163 13.59 -15.93 25.36
N THR A 164 12.29 -15.70 25.52
CA THR A 164 11.35 -16.70 26.05
C THR A 164 11.29 -17.93 25.15
N GLN A 165 11.24 -17.75 23.82
CA GLN A 165 11.24 -18.86 22.86
C GLN A 165 12.54 -19.66 22.85
N ALA A 166 13.66 -19.05 23.24
CA ALA A 166 14.96 -19.71 23.38
C ALA A 166 15.13 -20.45 24.72
N ARG A 167 14.27 -20.16 25.72
CA ARG A 167 14.38 -20.74 27.05
C ARG A 167 14.24 -22.27 27.01
N GLY A 168 15.20 -22.96 27.63
CA GLY A 168 15.22 -24.43 27.70
C GLY A 168 15.69 -25.12 26.41
N LYS A 169 16.09 -24.36 25.37
CA LYS A 169 16.71 -24.92 24.17
C LYS A 169 18.23 -24.97 24.31
N ASP A 170 18.83 -26.05 23.82
CA ASP A 170 20.29 -26.21 23.72
C ASP A 170 20.87 -25.67 22.40
N SER A 171 19.99 -25.25 21.48
CA SER A 171 20.33 -24.78 20.16
C SER A 171 19.26 -23.87 19.56
N LEU A 172 19.65 -22.97 18.65
CA LEU A 172 18.76 -22.12 17.85
C LEU A 172 19.04 -22.29 16.37
N SER A 173 18.02 -22.08 15.53
CA SER A 173 18.24 -21.91 14.10
C SER A 173 18.96 -20.59 13.81
N ILE A 174 19.71 -20.51 12.70
CA ILE A 174 20.33 -19.24 12.29
C ILE A 174 19.29 -18.12 12.11
N ALA A 175 18.09 -18.45 11.63
CA ALA A 175 17.01 -17.48 11.43
C ALA A 175 16.49 -16.89 12.77
N ASP A 176 16.35 -17.72 13.80
CA ASP A 176 15.94 -17.26 15.14
C ASP A 176 17.04 -16.40 15.78
N LEU A 177 18.32 -16.79 15.60
CA LEU A 177 19.46 -16.03 16.10
C LEU A 177 19.62 -14.68 15.38
N ASN A 178 19.36 -14.62 14.07
CA ASN A 178 19.35 -13.38 13.28
C ASN A 178 18.30 -12.40 13.82
N ARG A 179 17.06 -12.87 14.03
CA ARG A 179 15.97 -12.05 14.58
C ARG A 179 16.25 -11.56 15.99
N LEU A 180 16.75 -12.44 16.86
CA LEU A 180 17.14 -12.08 18.22
C LEU A 180 18.26 -11.04 18.24
N SER A 181 19.29 -11.22 17.42
CA SER A 181 20.43 -10.29 17.30
C SER A 181 19.99 -8.92 16.79
N LEU A 182 19.09 -8.89 15.80
CA LEU A 182 18.51 -7.66 15.27
C LEU A 182 17.70 -6.90 16.33
N GLU A 183 16.77 -7.58 17.02
CA GLU A 183 15.98 -6.91 18.06
C GLU A 183 16.84 -6.42 19.22
N TYR A 184 17.89 -7.16 19.59
CA TYR A 184 18.84 -6.68 20.60
C TYR A 184 19.57 -5.42 20.15
N PHE A 185 20.06 -5.38 18.91
CA PHE A 185 20.67 -4.16 18.37
C PHE A 185 19.67 -2.99 18.31
N ASN A 186 18.42 -3.23 17.91
CA ASN A 186 17.39 -2.19 17.90
C ASN A 186 17.07 -1.65 19.32
N VAL A 187 17.17 -2.48 20.35
CA VAL A 187 17.10 -2.01 21.75
C VAL A 187 18.28 -1.08 22.07
N ILE A 188 19.50 -1.40 21.65
CA ILE A 188 20.67 -0.51 21.81
C ILE A 188 20.45 0.81 21.06
N VAL A 189 19.99 0.76 19.81
CA VAL A 189 19.70 1.94 18.99
C VAL A 189 18.67 2.83 19.69
N SER A 190 17.50 2.29 20.04
CA SER A 190 16.41 3.06 20.62
C SER A 190 16.73 3.63 22.01
N SER A 191 17.38 2.86 22.88
CA SER A 191 17.65 3.25 24.27
C SER A 191 18.90 4.14 24.45
N THR A 192 19.94 3.90 23.65
CA THR A 192 21.27 4.49 23.88
C THR A 192 21.68 5.44 22.75
N LEU A 193 21.56 5.01 21.49
CA LEU A 193 22.12 5.77 20.37
C LEU A 193 21.20 6.91 19.93
N SER A 194 19.90 6.65 19.85
CA SER A 194 18.91 7.56 19.28
C SER A 194 18.83 8.91 20.01
N PRO A 195 18.81 8.97 21.37
CA PRO A 195 18.80 10.26 22.07
C PRO A 195 20.01 11.14 21.75
N ILE A 196 21.17 10.53 21.51
CA ILE A 196 22.41 11.24 21.21
C ILE A 196 22.46 11.65 19.73
N ALA A 197 22.14 10.72 18.82
CA ALA A 197 22.15 10.96 17.39
C ALA A 197 21.14 12.05 16.98
N LEU A 198 19.88 11.92 17.41
CA LEU A 198 18.82 12.88 17.05
C LEU A 198 19.10 14.28 17.60
N LYS A 199 19.65 14.39 18.81
CA LYS A 199 20.10 15.67 19.38
C LYS A 199 21.25 16.27 18.57
N SER A 200 22.18 15.44 18.11
CA SER A 200 23.32 15.86 17.30
C SER A 200 22.87 16.34 15.91
N PHE A 201 21.98 15.61 15.24
CA PHE A 201 21.42 15.98 13.94
C PHE A 201 20.65 17.29 14.04
N ARG A 202 19.80 17.45 15.05
CA ARG A 202 19.07 18.70 15.30
C ARG A 202 20.00 19.90 15.42
N ARG A 203 21.11 19.78 16.16
CA ARG A 203 22.10 20.86 16.31
C ARG A 203 22.71 21.27 14.96
N GLU A 204 23.03 20.31 14.10
CA GLU A 204 23.59 20.60 12.78
C GLU A 204 22.52 21.18 11.84
N ASP A 205 21.29 20.68 11.91
CA ASP A 205 20.19 21.15 11.09
C ASP A 205 19.77 22.58 11.44
N GLU A 206 19.79 22.96 12.72
CA GLU A 206 19.45 24.33 13.17
C GLU A 206 20.45 25.39 12.66
N LYS A 207 21.66 24.99 12.25
CA LYS A 207 22.61 25.89 11.56
C LYS A 207 22.13 26.23 10.15
N VAL A 208 21.46 25.30 9.48
CA VAL A 208 21.02 25.40 8.09
C VAL A 208 19.57 25.86 7.97
N TYR A 209 18.72 25.45 8.91
CA TYR A 209 17.28 25.60 8.88
C TYR A 209 16.76 26.36 10.10
N ILE A 210 15.63 27.02 9.90
CA ILE A 210 14.73 27.43 10.98
C ILE A 210 13.69 26.31 11.10
N ILE A 211 13.68 25.64 12.25
CA ILE A 211 12.80 24.50 12.54
C ILE A 211 11.81 24.93 13.61
N GLN A 212 10.52 24.71 13.34
CA GLN A 212 9.43 24.90 14.29
C GLN A 212 8.57 23.64 14.27
N ASP A 213 8.81 22.71 15.19
CA ASP A 213 8.15 21.39 15.26
C ASP A 213 7.10 21.29 16.37
N SER A 214 6.63 22.43 16.88
CA SER A 214 5.58 22.48 17.91
C SER A 214 4.60 23.63 17.68
N VAL A 215 4.42 24.04 16.41
CA VAL A 215 3.46 25.11 16.07
C VAL A 215 2.04 24.57 16.21
N LEU A 216 1.17 25.30 16.90
CA LEU A 216 -0.27 25.01 16.96
C LEU A 216 -1.03 26.09 16.18
N ILE A 217 -1.74 25.67 15.14
CA ILE A 217 -2.54 26.54 14.27
C ILE A 217 -4.01 26.40 14.67
N ASP A 218 -4.64 27.52 15.00
CA ASP A 218 -6.10 27.57 15.23
C ASP A 218 -6.85 27.44 13.91
N VAL A 219 -7.70 26.41 13.81
CA VAL A 219 -8.50 26.13 12.59
C VAL A 219 -10.00 26.23 12.82
N ALA A 220 -10.44 26.20 14.07
CA ALA A 220 -11.80 26.53 14.49
C ALA A 220 -11.79 26.91 15.98
N PRO A 221 -12.87 27.48 16.54
CA PRO A 221 -12.96 27.73 17.97
C PRO A 221 -12.64 26.46 18.78
N GLY A 222 -11.56 26.49 19.56
CA GLY A 222 -11.12 25.35 20.38
C GLY A 222 -10.46 24.19 19.61
N VAL A 223 -10.22 24.33 18.30
CA VAL A 223 -9.58 23.30 17.48
C VAL A 223 -8.21 23.79 16.99
N LYS A 224 -7.18 23.03 17.34
CA LYS A 224 -5.79 23.31 16.94
C LYS A 224 -5.18 22.13 16.19
N LEU A 225 -4.39 22.44 15.18
CA LEU A 225 -3.56 21.46 14.48
C LEU A 225 -2.09 21.73 14.73
N ALA A 226 -1.34 20.68 15.03
CA ALA A 226 0.11 20.74 15.10
C ALA A 226 0.72 20.83 13.69
N ALA A 227 1.77 21.62 13.56
CA ALA A 227 2.55 21.71 12.33
C ALA A 227 4.05 21.64 12.63
N VAL A 228 4.75 20.88 11.79
CA VAL A 228 6.21 20.89 11.68
C VAL A 228 6.56 21.75 10.46
N ILE A 229 7.21 22.88 10.71
CA ILE A 229 7.57 23.89 9.71
C ILE A 229 9.09 23.99 9.63
N VAL A 230 9.63 23.83 8.43
CA VAL A 230 11.05 23.94 8.17
C VAL A 230 11.30 24.86 6.97
N ARG A 231 12.23 25.81 7.14
CA ARG A 231 12.69 26.70 6.06
C ARG A 231 14.18 26.94 6.16
N LYS A 232 14.85 27.23 5.04
CA LYS A 232 16.28 27.53 5.03
C LYS A 232 16.56 28.85 5.75
N ARG A 233 17.51 28.84 6.68
CA ARG A 233 17.92 30.04 7.44
C ARG A 233 18.53 31.12 6.56
N SER A 234 19.26 30.72 5.52
CA SER A 234 19.92 31.65 4.59
C SER A 234 18.96 32.36 3.64
N VAL A 235 17.69 31.95 3.56
CA VAL A 235 16.70 32.55 2.64
C VAL A 235 15.81 33.52 3.41
N THR A 236 15.95 34.81 3.10
CA THR A 236 15.18 35.89 3.72
C THR A 236 13.98 36.33 2.89
N ALA A 237 13.99 36.04 1.58
CA ALA A 237 12.86 36.31 0.70
C ALA A 237 11.67 35.39 1.03
N ARG A 238 10.45 35.85 0.71
CA ARG A 238 9.24 35.02 0.78
C ARG A 238 9.33 33.85 -0.20
N GLN A 239 9.01 32.64 0.26
CA GLN A 239 9.12 31.41 -0.50
C GLN A 239 7.76 30.76 -0.75
N PRO A 240 7.64 29.95 -1.83
CA PRO A 240 6.49 29.06 -1.98
C PRO A 240 6.52 27.97 -0.91
N VAL A 241 5.34 27.47 -0.56
CA VAL A 241 5.14 26.41 0.44
C VAL A 241 4.76 25.12 -0.26
N ILE A 242 5.35 24.01 0.18
CA ILE A 242 4.81 22.67 -0.08
C ILE A 242 4.43 22.07 1.26
N MET A 243 3.20 21.54 1.35
CA MET A 243 2.71 20.93 2.57
C MET A 243 2.10 19.54 2.35
N ARG A 244 2.14 18.72 3.40
CA ARG A 244 1.36 17.49 3.53
C ARG A 244 0.39 17.64 4.70
N TYR A 245 -0.85 17.17 4.56
CA TYR A 245 -1.78 17.05 5.68
C TYR A 245 -1.92 15.59 6.11
N ASN A 246 -1.22 15.24 7.19
CA ASN A 246 -0.79 13.90 7.53
C ASN A 246 -1.52 13.35 8.76
N ILE A 247 -2.27 12.26 8.57
CA ILE A 247 -2.82 11.45 9.68
C ILE A 247 -1.79 10.43 10.20
N TYR A 248 -0.80 10.09 9.39
CA TYR A 248 0.25 9.11 9.70
C TYR A 248 1.45 9.78 10.38
N ALA A 249 1.20 10.46 11.50
CA ALA A 249 2.25 11.11 12.28
C ALA A 249 3.38 10.13 12.64
N SER A 250 4.63 10.58 12.52
CA SER A 250 5.83 9.80 12.81
C SER A 250 7.01 10.73 13.14
N ASN A 251 8.09 10.19 13.71
CA ASN A 251 9.26 11.03 13.99
C ASN A 251 10.01 11.42 12.69
N SER A 252 9.66 10.84 11.56
CA SER A 252 10.16 11.25 10.23
C SER A 252 9.46 12.49 9.63
N ASP A 253 8.49 13.09 10.33
CA ASP A 253 7.79 14.30 9.86
C ASP A 253 8.76 15.49 9.73
N LEU A 254 9.71 15.65 10.66
CA LEU A 254 10.75 16.67 10.57
C LEU A 254 11.64 16.49 9.33
N ALA A 255 12.09 15.26 9.10
CA ALA A 255 12.86 14.90 7.92
C ALA A 255 12.09 15.19 6.62
N SER A 256 10.79 14.87 6.59
CA SER A 256 9.93 15.15 5.45
C SER A 256 9.82 16.66 5.17
N ALA A 257 9.67 17.49 6.21
CA ALA A 257 9.68 18.96 6.06
C ALA A 257 11.06 19.49 5.62
N GLN A 258 12.16 18.94 6.16
CA GLN A 258 13.52 19.29 5.76
C GLN A 258 13.81 18.94 4.29
N ALA A 259 13.33 17.79 3.80
CA ALA A 259 13.49 17.39 2.42
C ALA A 259 12.86 18.41 1.46
N LEU A 260 11.71 18.97 1.81
CA LEU A 260 11.07 20.07 1.07
C LEU A 260 11.87 21.37 1.17
N ALA A 261 12.32 21.72 2.39
CA ALA A 261 13.12 22.92 2.62
C ALA A 261 14.44 22.91 1.84
N SER A 262 15.08 21.74 1.74
CA SER A 262 16.31 21.54 0.97
C SER A 262 16.17 21.94 -0.50
N LYS A 263 14.95 21.82 -1.07
CA LYS A 263 14.58 22.15 -2.46
C LYS A 263 14.12 23.61 -2.65
N GLY A 264 14.31 24.46 -1.63
CA GLY A 264 14.01 25.89 -1.71
C GLY A 264 12.55 26.24 -1.48
N TYR A 265 11.80 25.38 -0.81
CA TYR A 265 10.44 25.65 -0.34
C TYR A 265 10.44 25.95 1.17
N VAL A 266 9.32 26.45 1.70
CA VAL A 266 8.98 26.16 3.11
C VAL A 266 8.28 24.82 3.14
N GLY A 267 8.86 23.86 3.86
CA GLY A 267 8.30 22.53 4.05
C GLY A 267 7.40 22.48 5.27
N ILE A 268 6.17 21.99 5.10
CA ILE A 268 5.22 21.86 6.21
C ILE A 268 4.63 20.46 6.25
N ILE A 269 4.71 19.81 7.41
CA ILE A 269 3.85 18.68 7.73
C ILE A 269 2.80 19.18 8.72
N LEU A 270 1.54 19.21 8.30
CA LEU A 270 0.39 19.55 9.12
C LEU A 270 -0.24 18.26 9.62
N LEU A 271 -0.44 18.13 10.93
CA LEU A 271 -0.91 16.90 11.56
C LEU A 271 -2.39 17.02 11.86
N THR A 272 -3.17 16.01 11.47
CA THR A 272 -4.63 16.00 11.68
C THR A 272 -4.98 16.11 13.16
N ARG A 273 -6.26 16.40 13.46
CA ARG A 273 -6.77 16.34 14.83
C ARG A 273 -6.32 15.05 15.52
N GLY A 274 -5.86 15.20 16.76
CA GLY A 274 -5.48 14.09 17.63
C GLY A 274 -4.16 13.40 17.32
N LYS A 275 -3.46 13.79 16.25
CA LYS A 275 -2.13 13.28 15.91
C LYS A 275 -1.04 14.21 16.40
N TYR A 276 0.07 13.63 16.80
CA TYR A 276 1.22 14.35 17.35
C TYR A 276 0.78 15.31 18.48
N LEU A 277 1.07 16.60 18.36
CA LEU A 277 0.68 17.62 19.34
C LEU A 277 -0.74 18.18 19.12
N SER A 278 -1.50 17.73 18.11
CA SER A 278 -2.89 18.14 17.91
C SER A 278 -3.77 17.57 19.04
N PRO A 279 -4.48 18.42 19.82
CA PRO A 279 -5.15 17.97 21.04
C PRO A 279 -6.53 17.32 20.80
N ASN A 280 -7.25 17.72 19.75
CA ASN A 280 -8.64 17.33 19.52
C ASN A 280 -8.81 15.86 19.09
N THR A 281 -10.00 15.29 19.18
CA THR A 281 -10.28 13.89 18.83
C THR A 281 -10.01 13.58 17.35
N ILE A 282 -9.49 12.38 17.08
CA ILE A 282 -9.28 11.87 15.73
C ILE A 282 -10.62 11.43 15.15
N GLU A 283 -11.09 12.12 14.12
CA GLU A 283 -12.28 11.75 13.34
C GLU A 283 -11.87 11.77 11.86
N PRO A 284 -11.35 10.65 11.32
CA PRO A 284 -10.79 10.62 9.98
C PRO A 284 -11.80 11.10 8.94
N PHE A 285 -11.31 11.85 7.95
CA PHE A 285 -12.03 12.45 6.82
C PHE A 285 -12.99 13.61 7.16
N GLN A 286 -13.63 13.59 8.34
CA GLN A 286 -14.85 14.36 8.61
C GLN A 286 -14.65 15.88 8.68
N HIS A 287 -13.48 16.34 9.15
CA HIS A 287 -13.22 17.78 9.37
C HIS A 287 -12.14 18.37 8.44
N ASP A 288 -11.53 17.52 7.62
CA ASP A 288 -10.32 17.83 6.87
C ASP A 288 -10.49 19.04 5.95
N ALA A 289 -11.64 19.18 5.29
CA ALA A 289 -11.89 20.27 4.35
C ALA A 289 -11.79 21.64 5.03
N GLN A 290 -12.42 21.80 6.19
CA GLN A 290 -12.41 23.05 6.94
C GLN A 290 -11.04 23.27 7.59
N ASP A 291 -10.50 22.23 8.22
CA ASP A 291 -9.23 22.31 8.95
C ASP A 291 -8.07 22.70 8.02
N VAL A 292 -7.98 22.07 6.85
CA VAL A 292 -6.94 22.39 5.86
C VAL A 292 -7.14 23.78 5.28
N TYR A 293 -8.38 24.18 4.97
CA TYR A 293 -8.63 25.53 4.44
C TYR A 293 -8.11 26.60 5.40
N GLN A 294 -8.40 26.47 6.70
CA GLN A 294 -8.00 27.43 7.72
C GLN A 294 -6.50 27.40 7.99
N ALA A 295 -5.89 26.22 7.96
CA ALA A 295 -4.44 26.12 8.01
C ALA A 295 -3.76 26.78 6.81
N ILE A 296 -4.29 26.60 5.59
CA ILE A 296 -3.78 27.28 4.38
C ILE A 296 -3.94 28.80 4.51
N ASP A 297 -5.07 29.29 5.03
CA ASP A 297 -5.28 30.72 5.28
C ASP A 297 -4.23 31.28 6.25
N TRP A 298 -4.00 30.62 7.38
CA TRP A 298 -2.95 30.99 8.35
C TRP A 298 -1.56 30.96 7.71
N ILE A 299 -1.20 29.89 6.98
CA ILE A 299 0.09 29.73 6.31
C ILE A 299 0.31 30.84 5.28
N SER A 300 -0.72 31.20 4.52
CA SER A 300 -0.64 32.20 3.45
C SER A 300 -0.34 33.62 3.96
N LYS A 301 -0.65 33.89 5.23
CA LYS A 301 -0.43 35.18 5.90
C LYS A 301 0.93 35.28 6.60
N GLN A 302 1.70 34.19 6.64
CA GLN A 302 2.99 34.20 7.32
C GLN A 302 4.00 35.06 6.56
N PRO A 303 4.90 35.79 7.25
CA PRO A 303 5.82 36.75 6.61
C PRO A 303 6.82 36.10 5.66
N TRP A 304 6.99 34.78 5.74
CA TRP A 304 7.87 33.97 4.89
C TRP A 304 7.16 33.29 3.72
N CYS A 305 5.84 33.35 3.63
CA CYS A 305 5.07 32.76 2.54
C CYS A 305 4.88 33.78 1.41
N ASN A 306 5.08 33.37 0.16
CA ASN A 306 4.84 34.23 -1.01
C ASN A 306 3.40 34.12 -1.56
N GLY A 307 2.49 33.45 -0.84
CA GLY A 307 1.10 33.24 -1.25
C GLY A 307 0.90 32.11 -2.27
N LYS A 308 1.93 31.35 -2.64
CA LYS A 308 1.82 30.14 -3.47
C LYS A 308 2.04 28.88 -2.61
N ILE A 309 1.01 28.04 -2.51
CA ILE A 309 1.00 26.81 -1.71
C ILE A 309 0.67 25.62 -2.63
N GLY A 310 1.44 24.53 -2.50
CA GLY A 310 1.15 23.25 -3.13
C GLY A 310 0.97 22.15 -2.09
N MET A 311 0.15 21.14 -2.41
CA MET A 311 -0.03 19.96 -1.57
C MET A 311 0.33 18.68 -2.33
N TYR A 312 0.83 17.67 -1.62
CA TYR A 312 1.05 16.31 -2.14
C TYR A 312 0.97 15.27 -1.03
N GLY A 313 0.96 13.99 -1.42
CA GLY A 313 0.97 12.84 -0.53
C GLY A 313 0.00 11.76 -0.99
N GLY A 314 0.18 10.56 -0.46
CA GLY A 314 -0.56 9.38 -0.87
C GLY A 314 -1.64 8.89 0.08
N SER A 315 -2.56 8.05 -0.41
CA SER A 315 -3.60 7.39 0.38
C SER A 315 -4.52 8.42 1.06
N TYR A 316 -4.60 8.43 2.39
CA TYR A 316 -5.32 9.46 3.15
C TYR A 316 -4.80 10.88 2.83
N LEU A 317 -3.50 11.08 2.61
CA LEU A 317 -2.95 12.38 2.22
C LEU A 317 -3.36 12.75 0.78
N GLY A 318 -3.67 11.76 -0.06
CA GLY A 318 -4.26 11.95 -1.38
C GLY A 318 -5.72 12.40 -1.25
N PHE A 319 -6.52 11.72 -0.41
CA PHE A 319 -7.87 12.15 -0.03
C PHE A 319 -7.87 13.59 0.49
N SER A 320 -6.96 13.91 1.39
CA SER A 320 -7.01 15.16 2.15
C SER A 320 -6.76 16.38 1.27
N GLN A 321 -6.08 16.20 0.15
CA GLN A 321 -5.95 17.20 -0.91
C GLN A 321 -7.26 17.43 -1.67
N TRP A 322 -8.02 16.37 -1.96
CA TRP A 322 -9.37 16.50 -2.50
C TRP A 322 -10.29 17.19 -1.49
N SER A 323 -10.17 16.86 -0.21
CA SER A 323 -10.88 17.56 0.86
C SER A 323 -10.54 19.06 0.89
N ALA A 324 -9.26 19.42 0.75
CA ALA A 324 -8.79 20.81 0.71
C ALA A 324 -9.36 21.62 -0.47
N VAL A 325 -9.73 20.96 -1.57
CA VAL A 325 -10.33 21.63 -2.73
C VAL A 325 -11.86 21.57 -2.76
N LYS A 326 -12.51 21.04 -1.72
CA LYS A 326 -13.96 21.22 -1.54
C LYS A 326 -14.35 22.70 -1.58
N ARG A 327 -13.48 23.54 -0.99
CA ARG A 327 -13.44 24.98 -1.21
C ARG A 327 -12.01 25.39 -1.51
N VAL A 328 -11.73 25.77 -2.76
CA VAL A 328 -10.36 26.11 -3.18
C VAL A 328 -9.91 27.43 -2.54
N HIS A 329 -8.91 27.37 -1.67
CA HIS A 329 -8.29 28.58 -1.10
C HIS A 329 -7.44 29.30 -2.17
N PRO A 330 -7.48 30.64 -2.28
CA PRO A 330 -6.74 31.37 -3.33
C PRO A 330 -5.22 31.15 -3.32
N ALA A 331 -4.63 30.87 -2.16
CA ALA A 331 -3.21 30.56 -2.04
C ALA A 331 -2.82 29.15 -2.53
N LEU A 332 -3.78 28.21 -2.61
CA LEU A 332 -3.52 26.86 -3.12
C LEU A 332 -3.43 26.91 -4.65
N LYS A 333 -2.27 26.54 -5.19
CA LYS A 333 -1.97 26.66 -6.63
C LYS A 333 -1.95 25.32 -7.36
N THR A 334 -1.82 24.20 -6.66
CA THR A 334 -1.91 22.84 -7.21
C THR A 334 -2.05 21.82 -6.09
N ILE A 335 -2.70 20.70 -6.40
CA ILE A 335 -2.62 19.47 -5.62
C ILE A 335 -1.99 18.35 -6.45
N VAL A 336 -1.30 17.44 -5.77
CA VAL A 336 -0.70 16.22 -6.32
C VAL A 336 -1.18 15.00 -5.51
N PRO A 337 -2.46 14.59 -5.68
CA PRO A 337 -3.01 13.42 -5.01
C PRO A 337 -2.36 12.14 -5.56
N GLN A 338 -1.64 11.43 -4.70
CA GLN A 338 -1.03 10.14 -5.04
C GLN A 338 -1.93 9.04 -4.47
N VAL A 339 -2.17 7.95 -5.20
CA VAL A 339 -2.90 6.73 -4.74
C VAL A 339 -4.08 7.05 -3.82
N ALA A 340 -4.94 7.98 -4.27
CA ALA A 340 -5.79 8.74 -3.37
C ALA A 340 -7.04 7.98 -2.95
N VAL A 341 -7.26 7.86 -1.64
CA VAL A 341 -8.47 7.27 -1.06
C VAL A 341 -9.71 8.06 -1.49
N GLY A 342 -10.72 7.34 -1.98
CA GLY A 342 -12.08 7.83 -2.19
C GLY A 342 -12.94 7.53 -0.98
N ALA A 343 -13.07 8.47 -0.03
CA ALA A 343 -13.91 8.27 1.16
C ALA A 343 -15.37 8.00 0.75
N GLY A 344 -15.90 6.83 1.10
CA GLY A 344 -17.22 6.34 0.70
C GLY A 344 -17.31 5.80 -0.75
N ILE A 345 -16.19 5.72 -1.47
CA ILE A 345 -16.11 5.29 -2.88
C ILE A 345 -15.36 3.96 -3.03
N ASP A 346 -14.20 3.85 -2.40
CA ASP A 346 -13.36 2.65 -2.34
C ASP A 346 -12.89 2.30 -0.93
N TYR A 347 -12.95 3.25 0.02
CA TYR A 347 -12.74 3.02 1.44
C TYR A 347 -13.75 3.83 2.28
N PRO A 348 -14.32 3.27 3.36
CA PRO A 348 -14.10 1.94 3.93
C PRO A 348 -14.88 0.82 3.22
N GLN A 349 -15.61 1.17 2.17
CA GLN A 349 -16.38 0.26 1.34
C GLN A 349 -16.09 0.51 -0.13
N SER A 350 -16.28 -0.52 -0.95
CA SER A 350 -16.07 -0.46 -2.38
C SER A 350 -17.30 -0.99 -3.10
N ASN A 351 -17.97 -0.13 -3.87
CA ASN A 351 -19.25 -0.42 -4.55
C ASN A 351 -20.31 -1.07 -3.63
N GLY A 352 -20.52 -0.54 -2.44
CA GLY A 352 -21.58 -1.02 -1.55
C GLY A 352 -21.15 -2.11 -0.56
N VAL A 353 -19.90 -2.59 -0.62
CA VAL A 353 -19.40 -3.71 0.20
C VAL A 353 -18.32 -3.21 1.17
N PHE A 354 -18.54 -3.34 2.48
CA PHE A 354 -17.56 -2.94 3.49
C PHE A 354 -16.38 -3.92 3.59
N MET A 355 -15.22 -3.39 3.95
CA MET A 355 -13.99 -4.17 4.16
C MET A 355 -13.75 -4.43 5.65
N SER A 356 -13.40 -5.67 6.02
CA SER A 356 -12.93 -5.98 7.39
C SER A 356 -11.67 -5.18 7.76
N TYR A 357 -10.86 -4.87 6.74
CA TYR A 357 -9.67 -4.01 6.83
C TYR A 357 -9.93 -2.64 7.48
N MET A 358 -11.15 -2.09 7.37
CA MET A 358 -11.42 -0.76 7.91
C MET A 358 -11.18 -0.67 9.42
N LEU A 359 -11.55 -1.71 10.18
CA LEU A 359 -11.34 -1.74 11.63
C LEU A 359 -9.84 -1.72 11.96
N ARG A 360 -9.05 -2.55 11.25
CA ARG A 360 -7.59 -2.59 11.35
C ARG A 360 -6.95 -1.23 11.10
N TRP A 361 -7.38 -0.53 10.07
CA TRP A 361 -6.86 0.80 9.74
C TRP A 361 -7.27 1.86 10.76
N ILE A 362 -8.51 1.83 11.27
CA ILE A 362 -8.94 2.76 12.33
C ILE A 362 -7.98 2.65 13.51
N HIS A 363 -7.71 1.44 14.01
CA HIS A 363 -6.78 1.23 15.12
C HIS A 363 -5.36 1.74 14.83
N MET A 364 -4.86 1.58 13.59
CA MET A 364 -3.56 2.12 13.19
C MET A 364 -3.45 3.63 13.40
N VAL A 365 -4.52 4.37 13.12
CA VAL A 365 -4.49 5.84 13.18
C VAL A 365 -4.99 6.38 14.51
N THR A 366 -5.83 5.66 15.27
CA THR A 366 -6.47 6.18 16.49
C THR A 366 -5.85 5.73 17.81
N ASN A 367 -5.11 4.62 17.85
CA ASN A 367 -4.63 4.07 19.12
C ASN A 367 -3.60 4.96 19.84
N THR A 368 -2.79 5.71 19.08
CA THR A 368 -1.74 6.56 19.65
C THR A 368 -1.67 7.91 18.94
N LYS A 369 -0.89 8.85 19.51
CA LYS A 369 -0.57 10.13 18.85
C LYS A 369 0.29 9.94 17.58
N LEU A 370 1.00 8.82 17.44
CA LEU A 370 1.76 8.45 16.25
C LEU A 370 1.05 7.33 15.47
N THR A 371 1.60 6.92 14.33
CA THR A 371 1.04 5.80 13.56
C THR A 371 1.38 4.47 14.23
N ASP A 372 0.36 3.70 14.63
CA ASP A 372 0.54 2.40 15.28
C ASP A 372 0.78 1.28 14.25
N ARG A 373 1.98 1.26 13.67
CA ARG A 373 2.38 0.27 12.66
C ARG A 373 2.47 -1.15 13.23
N ALA A 374 2.77 -1.28 14.53
CA ALA A 374 2.85 -2.57 15.19
C ALA A 374 1.48 -3.25 15.30
N GLU A 375 0.47 -2.49 15.72
CA GLU A 375 -0.92 -2.94 15.69
C GLU A 375 -1.37 -3.27 14.26
N PHE A 376 -1.08 -2.37 13.31
CA PHE A 376 -1.47 -2.58 11.93
C PHE A 376 -0.84 -3.84 11.35
N GLY A 377 0.44 -4.13 11.62
CA GLY A 377 1.14 -5.30 11.10
C GLY A 377 0.82 -6.63 11.80
N SER A 378 -0.02 -6.62 12.84
CA SER A 378 -0.25 -7.78 13.67
C SER A 378 -1.03 -8.90 12.92
N PRO A 379 -0.55 -10.17 12.94
CA PRO A 379 -1.25 -11.29 12.30
C PRO A 379 -2.58 -11.64 12.97
N ARG A 380 -2.88 -11.04 14.14
CA ARG A 380 -4.15 -11.23 14.83
C ARG A 380 -5.36 -10.79 14.00
N TRP A 381 -5.17 -9.84 13.08
CA TRP A 381 -6.24 -9.33 12.23
C TRP A 381 -6.79 -10.41 11.31
N ASP A 382 -5.93 -11.21 10.69
CA ASP A 382 -6.35 -12.33 9.82
C ASP A 382 -7.11 -13.38 10.64
N SER A 383 -6.64 -13.67 11.86
CA SER A 383 -7.33 -14.55 12.80
C SER A 383 -8.70 -14.00 13.23
N LEU A 384 -8.80 -12.70 13.49
CA LEU A 384 -10.06 -12.04 13.85
C LEU A 384 -11.06 -12.08 12.69
N PHE A 385 -10.63 -11.71 11.48
CA PHE A 385 -11.48 -11.70 10.30
C PHE A 385 -11.97 -13.11 9.97
N LYS A 386 -11.09 -14.11 10.07
CA LYS A 386 -11.47 -15.51 9.95
C LYS A 386 -12.46 -15.94 11.03
N ALA A 387 -12.22 -15.58 12.29
CA ALA A 387 -13.10 -15.93 13.40
C ALA A 387 -14.50 -15.30 13.26
N TRP A 388 -14.57 -14.04 12.82
CA TRP A 388 -15.84 -13.38 12.48
C TRP A 388 -16.57 -14.18 11.40
N TYR A 389 -15.90 -14.42 10.27
CA TYR A 389 -16.48 -15.08 9.11
C TYR A 389 -16.99 -16.50 9.43
N THR A 390 -16.21 -17.31 10.16
CA THR A 390 -16.61 -18.67 10.55
C THR A 390 -17.71 -18.69 11.61
N SER A 391 -17.77 -17.69 12.49
CA SER A 391 -18.80 -17.62 13.53
C SER A 391 -20.21 -17.37 12.99
N GLY A 392 -20.34 -16.80 11.79
CA GLY A 392 -21.63 -16.46 11.21
C GLY A 392 -22.34 -15.26 11.86
N ARG A 393 -21.64 -14.50 12.71
CA ARG A 393 -22.15 -13.28 13.35
C ARG A 393 -22.27 -12.13 12.35
N SER A 394 -23.03 -11.10 12.74
CA SER A 394 -23.17 -9.87 11.96
C SER A 394 -21.83 -9.18 11.75
N PHE A 395 -21.63 -8.49 10.63
CA PHE A 395 -20.42 -7.72 10.39
C PHE A 395 -20.26 -6.56 11.39
N SER A 396 -21.37 -5.98 11.85
CA SER A 396 -21.40 -4.97 12.92
C SER A 396 -20.81 -5.46 14.23
N SER A 397 -20.74 -6.78 14.46
CA SER A 397 -20.14 -7.36 15.67
C SER A 397 -18.61 -7.50 15.64
N LEU A 398 -17.95 -7.16 14.52
CA LEU A 398 -16.52 -7.39 14.31
C LEU A 398 -15.64 -6.70 15.37
N ASP A 399 -15.97 -5.47 15.77
CA ASP A 399 -15.27 -4.71 16.81
C ASP A 399 -15.47 -5.28 18.22
N THR A 400 -16.65 -5.82 18.49
CA THR A 400 -16.98 -6.48 19.74
C THR A 400 -16.29 -7.83 19.82
N LEU A 401 -16.13 -8.54 18.70
CA LEU A 401 -15.33 -9.76 18.60
C LEU A 401 -13.82 -9.47 18.75
N ASP A 402 -13.35 -8.30 18.33
CA ASP A 402 -12.00 -7.79 18.64
C ASP A 402 -11.81 -7.51 20.13
N GLY A 403 -12.89 -7.44 20.91
CA GLY A 403 -12.88 -7.07 22.32
C GLY A 403 -12.70 -5.57 22.56
N ARG A 404 -12.78 -4.74 21.50
CA ARG A 404 -12.59 -3.29 21.56
C ARG A 404 -13.65 -2.60 20.70
N PRO A 405 -14.86 -2.36 21.25
CA PRO A 405 -15.90 -1.60 20.56
C PRO A 405 -15.37 -0.28 20.01
N ASN A 406 -15.75 0.06 18.77
CA ASN A 406 -15.15 1.17 18.04
C ASN A 406 -16.22 2.07 17.43
N ALA A 407 -16.39 3.27 18.01
CA ALA A 407 -17.41 4.22 17.59
C ALA A 407 -17.23 4.78 16.17
N ILE A 408 -16.01 4.75 15.60
CA ILE A 408 -15.77 5.17 14.22
C ILE A 408 -16.23 4.07 13.27
N PHE A 409 -15.90 2.81 13.58
CA PHE A 409 -16.35 1.65 12.82
C PHE A 409 -17.88 1.59 12.75
N GLN A 410 -18.56 1.65 13.90
CA GLN A 410 -20.03 1.64 13.96
C GLN A 410 -20.65 2.81 13.18
N ARG A 411 -20.11 4.03 13.35
CA ARG A 411 -20.59 5.20 12.61
C ARG A 411 -20.43 5.07 11.10
N TRP A 412 -19.36 4.42 10.62
CA TRP A 412 -19.20 4.18 9.18
C TRP A 412 -20.20 3.15 8.65
N LEU A 413 -20.56 2.14 9.45
CA LEU A 413 -21.58 1.15 9.10
C LEU A 413 -22.98 1.76 8.98
N ASP A 414 -23.27 2.85 9.70
CA ASP A 414 -24.52 3.61 9.56
C ASP A 414 -24.64 4.32 8.19
N HIS A 415 -23.55 4.36 7.42
CA HIS A 415 -23.48 5.02 6.10
C HIS A 415 -23.06 4.03 4.99
N PRO A 416 -23.86 2.98 4.70
CA PRO A 416 -23.55 2.00 3.66
C PRO A 416 -23.69 2.56 2.23
N MET A 417 -24.36 3.71 2.08
CA MET A 417 -24.54 4.43 0.82
C MET A 417 -23.50 5.54 0.69
N TYR A 418 -23.26 6.02 -0.53
CA TYR A 418 -22.52 7.27 -0.74
C TYR A 418 -23.42 8.48 -0.45
N ASP A 419 -23.87 8.60 0.80
CA ASP A 419 -24.82 9.61 1.25
C ASP A 419 -24.15 10.93 1.69
N SER A 420 -24.93 11.84 2.27
CA SER A 420 -24.44 13.16 2.70
C SER A 420 -23.27 13.13 3.68
N PHE A 421 -23.08 12.04 4.43
CA PHE A 421 -21.95 11.89 5.36
C PHE A 421 -20.62 11.81 4.61
N TRP A 422 -20.57 11.06 3.51
CA TRP A 422 -19.37 10.97 2.66
C TRP A 422 -19.26 12.15 1.70
N GLN A 423 -20.37 12.59 1.11
CA GLN A 423 -20.41 13.67 0.11
C GLN A 423 -19.89 15.02 0.66
N LYS A 424 -20.01 15.27 1.97
CA LYS A 424 -19.51 16.52 2.59
C LYS A 424 -17.99 16.56 2.75
N MET A 425 -17.28 15.44 2.58
CA MET A 425 -15.84 15.34 2.89
C MET A 425 -14.93 15.85 1.76
N VAL A 426 -15.44 15.88 0.52
CA VAL A 426 -14.73 16.22 -0.72
C VAL A 426 -15.64 17.05 -1.64
N PRO A 427 -15.15 17.63 -2.76
CA PRO A 427 -16.02 18.18 -3.78
C PRO A 427 -17.05 17.15 -4.23
N TYR A 428 -18.28 17.60 -4.42
CA TYR A 428 -19.38 16.78 -4.86
C TYR A 428 -20.22 17.47 -5.95
N LYS A 429 -20.55 16.71 -7.00
CA LYS A 429 -21.33 17.19 -8.17
C LYS A 429 -20.77 18.51 -8.73
N ASN A 430 -21.48 19.61 -8.58
CA ASN A 430 -21.11 20.91 -9.17
C ASN A 430 -19.92 21.57 -8.47
N GLU A 431 -19.55 21.16 -7.26
CA GLU A 431 -18.37 21.70 -6.56
C GLU A 431 -17.08 21.42 -7.36
N PHE A 432 -16.99 20.28 -8.07
CA PHE A 432 -15.88 19.98 -8.98
C PHE A 432 -15.74 20.98 -10.12
N ALA A 433 -16.83 21.62 -10.56
CA ALA A 433 -16.79 22.59 -11.66
C ALA A 433 -16.00 23.86 -11.30
N SER A 434 -15.86 24.15 -10.00
CA SER A 434 -15.14 25.33 -9.49
C SER A 434 -13.62 25.14 -9.40
N LEU A 435 -13.13 23.90 -9.55
CA LEU A 435 -11.72 23.55 -9.39
C LEU A 435 -10.91 23.93 -10.66
N ASN A 436 -10.21 25.07 -10.63
CA ASN A 436 -9.47 25.59 -11.79
C ASN A 436 -7.93 25.53 -11.65
N ILE A 437 -7.42 25.07 -10.51
CA ILE A 437 -5.99 24.82 -10.33
C ILE A 437 -5.59 23.54 -11.08
N PRO A 438 -4.34 23.41 -11.56
CA PRO A 438 -3.87 22.20 -12.19
C PRO A 438 -3.66 21.09 -11.14
N VAL A 439 -3.95 19.86 -11.54
CA VAL A 439 -3.89 18.65 -10.70
C VAL A 439 -2.99 17.62 -11.38
N LEU A 440 -2.07 17.03 -10.62
CA LEU A 440 -1.30 15.86 -11.04
C LEU A 440 -1.67 14.66 -10.17
N THR A 441 -2.37 13.69 -10.72
CA THR A 441 -2.67 12.43 -10.03
C THR A 441 -1.61 11.40 -10.36
N THR A 442 -1.12 10.69 -9.34
CA THR A 442 -0.30 9.48 -9.53
C THR A 442 -1.02 8.28 -8.93
N THR A 443 -1.05 7.15 -9.62
CA THR A 443 -1.61 5.88 -9.10
C THR A 443 -0.95 4.72 -9.85
N GLY A 444 -1.30 3.47 -9.53
CA GLY A 444 -0.73 2.29 -10.15
C GLY A 444 -1.80 1.32 -10.65
N TYR A 445 -1.43 0.42 -11.57
CA TYR A 445 -2.31 -0.65 -12.04
C TYR A 445 -2.71 -1.63 -10.93
N TYR A 446 -1.91 -1.71 -9.87
CA TYR A 446 -2.11 -2.59 -8.71
C TYR A 446 -2.24 -1.80 -7.39
N ASP A 447 -2.60 -0.52 -7.49
CA ASP A 447 -2.95 0.31 -6.34
C ASP A 447 -4.40 0.02 -5.92
N ASP A 448 -4.63 -0.34 -4.66
CA ASP A 448 -5.98 -0.65 -4.16
C ASP A 448 -6.92 0.57 -4.15
N ASP A 449 -6.37 1.78 -4.01
CA ASP A 449 -7.09 3.06 -4.02
C ASP A 449 -7.18 3.69 -5.43
N GLN A 450 -6.85 2.92 -6.48
CA GLN A 450 -6.93 3.41 -7.87
C GLN A 450 -8.35 3.91 -8.20
N ARG A 451 -9.38 3.29 -7.62
CA ARG A 451 -10.78 3.69 -7.84
C ARG A 451 -11.08 5.07 -7.29
N GLY A 452 -10.57 5.42 -6.12
CA GLY A 452 -10.66 6.76 -5.54
C GLY A 452 -9.94 7.78 -6.40
N ALA A 453 -8.69 7.48 -6.79
CA ALA A 453 -7.92 8.33 -7.70
C ALA A 453 -8.65 8.60 -9.02
N PHE A 454 -9.21 7.56 -9.65
CA PHE A 454 -9.99 7.68 -10.89
C PHE A 454 -11.33 8.38 -10.66
N TYR A 455 -12.03 8.15 -9.54
CA TYR A 455 -13.28 8.83 -9.23
C TYR A 455 -13.10 10.36 -9.25
N TYR A 456 -12.10 10.88 -8.54
CA TYR A 456 -11.86 12.31 -8.50
C TYR A 456 -11.43 12.87 -9.85
N MET A 457 -10.56 12.16 -10.59
CA MET A 457 -10.16 12.56 -11.93
C MET A 457 -11.34 12.63 -12.89
N LEU A 458 -12.16 11.59 -12.92
CA LEU A 458 -13.31 11.48 -13.82
C LEU A 458 -14.38 12.53 -13.48
N GLU A 459 -14.70 12.76 -12.20
CA GLU A 459 -15.65 13.83 -11.83
C GLU A 459 -15.06 15.22 -12.13
N HIS A 460 -13.77 15.48 -11.87
CA HIS A 460 -13.15 16.76 -12.23
C HIS A 460 -13.25 17.03 -13.74
N LEU A 461 -12.86 16.07 -14.59
CA LEU A 461 -12.93 16.20 -16.05
C LEU A 461 -14.37 16.28 -16.58
N LYS A 462 -15.29 15.54 -15.97
CA LYS A 462 -16.71 15.54 -16.36
C LYS A 462 -17.36 16.90 -16.10
N ARG A 463 -17.11 17.47 -14.91
CA ARG A 463 -17.78 18.66 -14.36
C ARG A 463 -17.09 19.97 -14.74
N ASN A 464 -15.78 19.96 -14.98
CA ASN A 464 -15.03 21.11 -15.44
C ASN A 464 -14.40 20.85 -16.82
N LYS A 465 -14.92 21.50 -17.87
CA LYS A 465 -14.40 21.37 -19.24
C LYS A 465 -13.04 22.05 -19.45
N GLN A 466 -12.64 22.93 -18.54
CA GLN A 466 -11.34 23.60 -18.53
C GLN A 466 -10.36 22.94 -17.54
N ALA A 467 -10.71 21.76 -16.99
CA ALA A 467 -9.87 21.03 -16.06
C ALA A 467 -8.48 20.76 -16.65
N ARG A 468 -7.45 21.18 -15.91
CA ARG A 468 -6.04 20.85 -16.20
C ARG A 468 -5.61 19.68 -15.32
N HIS A 469 -6.04 18.47 -15.68
CA HIS A 469 -5.73 17.25 -14.94
C HIS A 469 -4.68 16.42 -15.70
N TYR A 470 -3.61 16.06 -15.01
CA TYR A 470 -2.57 15.16 -15.50
C TYR A 470 -2.58 13.84 -14.71
N LEU A 471 -2.41 12.71 -15.39
CA LEU A 471 -2.28 11.39 -14.81
C LEU A 471 -0.89 10.83 -15.13
N LEU A 472 -0.22 10.29 -14.12
CA LEU A 472 0.96 9.44 -14.25
C LEU A 472 0.65 8.08 -13.62
N ILE A 473 0.61 7.04 -14.44
CA ILE A 473 0.22 5.69 -14.00
C ILE A 473 1.16 4.62 -14.56
N GLY A 474 1.52 3.64 -13.74
CA GLY A 474 2.39 2.55 -14.14
C GLY A 474 2.05 1.25 -13.40
N PRO A 475 2.86 0.19 -13.57
CA PRO A 475 2.66 -1.14 -12.96
C PRO A 475 3.00 -1.17 -11.45
N TRP A 476 2.64 -0.11 -10.74
CA TRP A 476 2.91 0.07 -9.32
C TRP A 476 1.77 -0.44 -8.45
N ASN A 477 2.13 -0.83 -7.22
CA ASN A 477 1.17 -1.04 -6.13
C ASN A 477 0.93 0.26 -5.34
N HIS A 478 0.16 0.15 -4.26
CA HIS A 478 -0.19 1.27 -3.38
C HIS A 478 1.04 2.04 -2.86
N GLY A 479 2.17 1.37 -2.57
CA GLY A 479 3.41 2.02 -2.15
C GLY A 479 4.19 2.65 -3.31
N GLY A 480 4.33 1.93 -4.42
CA GLY A 480 5.10 2.38 -5.57
C GLY A 480 4.54 3.64 -6.25
N GLY A 481 3.22 3.80 -6.27
CA GLY A 481 2.55 4.96 -6.89
C GLY A 481 2.71 6.28 -6.13
N GLN A 482 3.24 6.28 -4.91
CA GLN A 482 3.45 7.46 -4.06
C GLN A 482 4.91 7.65 -3.62
N GLY A 483 5.84 6.88 -4.17
CA GLY A 483 7.24 6.87 -3.76
C GLY A 483 8.15 6.34 -4.84
N PHE A 484 9.00 5.38 -4.49
CA PHE A 484 9.87 4.72 -5.45
C PHE A 484 9.15 3.52 -6.08
N GLY A 485 9.13 3.45 -7.41
CA GLY A 485 8.61 2.29 -8.13
C GLY A 485 9.38 1.04 -7.74
N ASN A 486 8.77 0.16 -6.95
CA ASN A 486 9.43 -1.05 -6.47
C ASN A 486 9.79 -1.94 -7.68
N PRO A 487 11.06 -2.37 -7.84
CA PRO A 487 11.45 -3.27 -8.94
C PRO A 487 10.67 -4.60 -8.95
N VAL A 488 10.03 -4.95 -7.83
CA VAL A 488 9.23 -6.16 -7.70
C VAL A 488 7.88 -5.84 -7.02
N ASN A 489 6.80 -6.38 -7.55
CA ASN A 489 5.47 -6.31 -6.95
C ASN A 489 4.89 -7.73 -6.83
N GLY A 490 5.01 -8.36 -5.65
CA GLY A 490 4.74 -9.78 -5.52
C GLY A 490 5.68 -10.60 -6.41
N GLN A 491 5.14 -11.41 -7.33
CA GLN A 491 5.95 -12.14 -8.32
C GLN A 491 6.14 -11.37 -9.64
N LEU A 492 5.53 -10.18 -9.78
CA LEU A 492 5.74 -9.33 -10.96
C LEU A 492 7.09 -8.62 -10.86
N LYS A 493 7.96 -8.87 -11.84
CA LYS A 493 9.10 -7.99 -12.10
C LYS A 493 8.59 -6.74 -12.80
N VAL A 494 8.77 -5.57 -12.18
CA VAL A 494 8.39 -4.29 -12.76
C VAL A 494 9.39 -3.92 -13.85
N ASP A 495 8.85 -3.38 -14.96
CA ASP A 495 9.64 -2.93 -16.09
C ASP A 495 10.64 -1.85 -15.67
N SER A 496 11.90 -1.97 -16.11
CA SER A 496 12.98 -1.06 -15.74
C SER A 496 12.65 0.43 -15.98
N ALA A 497 11.87 0.73 -17.02
CA ALA A 497 11.42 2.08 -17.34
C ALA A 497 10.47 2.67 -16.27
N ALA A 498 9.81 1.82 -15.48
CA ALA A 498 8.90 2.17 -14.38
C ALA A 498 9.58 2.15 -12.99
N VAL A 499 10.86 1.78 -12.90
CA VAL A 499 11.64 1.76 -11.64
C VAL A 499 12.33 3.11 -11.47
N PHE A 500 11.62 4.07 -10.88
CA PHE A 500 12.17 5.39 -10.52
C PHE A 500 11.42 6.02 -9.36
N ASP A 501 12.00 7.08 -8.78
CA ASP A 501 11.33 7.89 -7.75
C ASP A 501 10.24 8.77 -8.38
N VAL A 502 8.98 8.40 -8.17
CA VAL A 502 7.81 9.16 -8.63
C VAL A 502 7.84 10.58 -8.08
N ASN A 503 8.35 10.79 -6.86
CA ASN A 503 8.41 12.11 -6.24
C ASN A 503 9.36 13.07 -6.98
N THR A 504 10.32 12.57 -7.76
CA THR A 504 11.12 13.44 -8.64
C THR A 504 10.23 14.17 -9.64
N THR A 505 9.23 13.51 -10.22
CA THR A 505 8.25 14.15 -11.12
C THR A 505 7.36 15.13 -10.37
N VAL A 506 6.97 14.79 -9.13
CA VAL A 506 6.18 15.67 -8.24
C VAL A 506 6.92 16.96 -7.92
N TYR A 507 8.22 16.91 -7.61
CA TYR A 507 9.00 18.11 -7.33
C TYR A 507 9.21 18.97 -8.58
N GLN A 508 9.46 18.36 -9.74
CA GLN A 508 9.51 19.08 -11.01
C GLN A 508 8.17 19.76 -11.33
N TRP A 509 7.05 19.10 -11.01
CA TRP A 509 5.71 19.68 -11.14
C TRP A 509 5.54 20.91 -10.24
N PHE A 510 5.97 20.82 -8.98
CA PHE A 510 5.95 21.99 -8.10
C PHE A 510 6.85 23.11 -8.58
N ASP A 511 8.05 22.81 -9.09
CA ASP A 511 8.92 23.82 -9.68
C ASP A 511 8.25 24.49 -10.89
N HIS A 512 7.56 23.73 -11.73
CA HIS A 512 6.78 24.27 -12.87
C HIS A 512 5.65 25.22 -12.41
N ILE A 513 4.84 24.80 -11.43
CA ILE A 513 3.65 25.57 -11.02
C ILE A 513 3.99 26.74 -10.07
N LEU A 514 4.96 26.55 -9.17
CA LEU A 514 5.23 27.50 -8.08
C LEU A 514 6.40 28.43 -8.39
N LYS A 515 7.33 28.01 -9.26
CA LYS A 515 8.56 28.74 -9.60
C LYS A 515 8.75 28.97 -11.11
N ASP A 516 7.74 28.67 -11.93
CA ASP A 516 7.72 28.95 -13.36
C ASP A 516 8.83 28.20 -14.15
N SER A 517 9.26 27.03 -13.65
CA SER A 517 10.21 26.13 -14.34
C SER A 517 9.56 25.36 -15.51
N ALA A 518 10.36 24.63 -16.28
CA ALA A 518 9.85 23.78 -17.37
C ALA A 518 8.97 22.62 -16.87
N MET A 519 8.06 22.16 -17.73
CA MET A 519 7.20 21.00 -17.47
C MET A 519 8.04 19.72 -17.23
N PRO A 520 7.63 18.83 -16.31
CA PRO A 520 8.33 17.56 -16.10
C PRO A 520 8.41 16.72 -17.38
N VAL A 521 9.58 16.17 -17.68
CA VAL A 521 9.85 15.41 -18.92
C VAL A 521 8.93 14.19 -19.10
N ARG A 522 8.48 13.59 -18.00
CA ARG A 522 7.57 12.42 -18.01
C ARG A 522 6.11 12.78 -18.26
N LEU A 523 5.75 14.07 -18.21
CA LEU A 523 4.38 14.55 -18.43
C LEU A 523 4.27 15.16 -19.82
N LYS A 524 4.31 14.29 -20.84
CA LYS A 524 4.24 14.70 -22.26
C LYS A 524 2.84 15.11 -22.69
N ASP A 525 1.80 14.56 -22.06
CA ASP A 525 0.40 14.90 -22.31
C ASP A 525 -0.45 14.74 -21.03
N ARG A 526 -1.78 14.82 -21.11
CA ARG A 526 -2.72 14.71 -19.97
C ARG A 526 -2.68 13.34 -19.32
N VAL A 527 -2.52 12.26 -20.07
CA VAL A 527 -2.43 10.90 -19.55
C VAL A 527 -1.09 10.31 -19.94
N ASN A 528 -0.27 9.95 -18.96
CA ASN A 528 1.06 9.39 -19.16
C ASN A 528 1.08 8.02 -18.48
N PHE A 529 1.28 6.97 -19.27
CA PHE A 529 1.06 5.59 -18.83
C PHE A 529 2.16 4.69 -19.34
N GLU A 530 2.57 3.74 -18.51
CA GLU A 530 3.57 2.74 -18.89
C GLU A 530 2.89 1.52 -19.52
N VAL A 531 3.40 1.04 -20.65
CA VAL A 531 2.88 -0.17 -21.30
C VAL A 531 3.59 -1.39 -20.73
N SER A 532 3.05 -1.95 -19.66
CA SER A 532 3.69 -3.05 -18.93
C SER A 532 3.94 -4.26 -19.83
N GLY A 533 5.13 -4.86 -19.74
CA GLY A 533 5.61 -5.91 -20.62
C GLY A 533 6.19 -5.40 -21.95
N ALA A 534 6.03 -4.12 -22.27
CA ALA A 534 6.73 -3.45 -23.37
C ALA A 534 7.87 -2.53 -22.88
N ASN A 535 7.94 -2.25 -21.57
CA ASN A 535 8.99 -1.44 -20.95
C ASN A 535 9.12 -0.04 -21.58
N GLU A 536 7.98 0.61 -21.85
CA GLU A 536 7.93 1.91 -22.51
C GLU A 536 6.83 2.81 -21.92
N TRP A 537 7.11 4.12 -21.87
CA TRP A 537 6.13 5.14 -21.49
C TRP A 537 5.46 5.73 -22.73
N ARG A 538 4.13 5.77 -22.73
CA ARG A 538 3.31 6.45 -23.73
C ARG A 538 2.52 7.60 -23.10
N SER A 539 1.99 8.47 -23.95
CA SER A 539 1.14 9.59 -23.53
C SER A 539 -0.05 9.77 -24.46
N ALA A 540 -1.16 10.28 -23.92
CA ALA A 540 -2.38 10.57 -24.66
C ALA A 540 -3.12 11.77 -24.06
N SER A 541 -3.99 12.39 -24.87
CA SER A 541 -4.73 13.60 -24.49
C SER A 541 -5.89 13.33 -23.53
N SER A 542 -6.34 12.07 -23.42
CA SER A 542 -7.43 11.63 -22.55
C SER A 542 -7.34 10.13 -22.28
N LEU A 543 -8.10 9.64 -21.28
CA LEU A 543 -8.23 8.19 -21.02
C LEU A 543 -8.87 7.46 -22.20
N GLN A 544 -9.77 8.10 -22.94
CA GLN A 544 -10.38 7.50 -24.13
C GLN A 544 -9.36 7.32 -25.24
N ALA A 545 -8.40 8.24 -25.36
CA ALA A 545 -7.34 8.18 -26.37
C ALA A 545 -6.22 7.16 -26.05
N THR A 546 -6.27 6.47 -24.90
CA THR A 546 -5.31 5.40 -24.58
C THR A 546 -5.68 4.06 -25.22
N SER A 547 -6.86 3.95 -25.84
CA SER A 547 -7.32 2.78 -26.60
C SER A 547 -8.06 3.22 -27.87
N ASN A 548 -8.01 2.41 -28.92
CA ASN A 548 -8.64 2.70 -30.22
C ASN A 548 -9.45 1.51 -30.77
N ASP A 549 -9.48 0.38 -30.06
CA ASP A 549 -10.24 -0.81 -30.42
C ASP A 549 -10.75 -1.54 -29.16
N SER A 550 -11.58 -2.57 -29.32
CA SER A 550 -12.00 -3.43 -28.22
C SER A 550 -12.29 -4.87 -28.66
N MET A 551 -12.04 -5.82 -27.76
CA MET A 551 -12.45 -7.21 -27.92
C MET A 551 -13.67 -7.49 -27.04
N ARG A 552 -14.79 -7.85 -27.66
CA ARG A 552 -15.98 -8.33 -26.95
C ARG A 552 -15.95 -9.85 -26.83
N LEU A 553 -16.13 -10.37 -25.62
CA LEU A 553 -16.09 -11.80 -25.31
C LEU A 553 -17.31 -12.18 -24.46
N TYR A 554 -18.16 -13.03 -25.01
CA TYR A 554 -19.37 -13.56 -24.37
C TYR A 554 -19.04 -14.72 -23.43
N LEU A 555 -19.67 -14.72 -22.25
CA LEU A 555 -19.56 -15.77 -21.24
C LEU A 555 -20.47 -16.92 -21.67
N SER A 556 -19.95 -17.80 -22.53
CA SER A 556 -20.73 -18.89 -23.12
C SER A 556 -20.96 -20.02 -22.13
N ASN A 557 -22.12 -20.66 -22.23
CA ASN A 557 -22.45 -21.89 -21.49
C ASN A 557 -21.85 -23.16 -22.11
N VAL A 558 -21.00 -23.03 -23.14
CA VAL A 558 -20.24 -24.15 -23.70
C VAL A 558 -19.06 -24.48 -22.78
N PHE A 559 -19.11 -25.65 -22.17
CA PHE A 559 -18.05 -26.16 -21.29
C PHE A 559 -17.03 -27.01 -22.06
N SER A 560 -15.76 -26.84 -21.73
CA SER A 560 -14.63 -27.66 -22.19
C SER A 560 -13.93 -28.29 -21.00
N LYS A 561 -12.96 -29.19 -21.22
CA LYS A 561 -12.20 -29.82 -20.12
C LYS A 561 -11.56 -28.84 -19.13
N GLN A 562 -11.31 -27.60 -19.54
CA GLN A 562 -10.61 -26.58 -18.73
C GLN A 562 -11.57 -25.60 -18.04
N GLY A 563 -12.82 -25.51 -18.51
CA GLY A 563 -13.79 -24.50 -18.09
C GLY A 563 -14.72 -24.06 -19.22
N TYR A 564 -15.52 -23.03 -18.95
CA TYR A 564 -16.42 -22.43 -19.93
C TYR A 564 -15.67 -21.64 -21.01
N ARG A 565 -16.32 -21.34 -22.13
CA ARG A 565 -15.72 -20.61 -23.25
C ARG A 565 -16.02 -19.11 -23.17
N LEU A 566 -15.00 -18.29 -23.42
CA LEU A 566 -15.17 -16.90 -23.85
C LEU A 566 -15.30 -16.85 -25.38
N ALA A 567 -16.51 -16.59 -25.88
CA ALA A 567 -16.81 -16.61 -27.32
C ALA A 567 -16.79 -15.20 -27.92
N LYS A 568 -16.27 -15.05 -29.15
CA LYS A 568 -16.29 -13.77 -29.88
C LYS A 568 -17.68 -13.39 -30.40
N THR A 569 -18.54 -14.39 -30.60
CA THR A 569 -19.90 -14.22 -31.11
C THR A 569 -20.93 -14.48 -30.02
N LYS A 570 -22.02 -13.71 -30.02
CA LYS A 570 -23.16 -13.93 -29.13
C LYS A 570 -23.72 -15.35 -29.38
N PRO A 571 -24.03 -16.14 -28.34
CA PRO A 571 -24.73 -17.41 -28.52
C PRO A 571 -26.07 -17.24 -29.23
N ALA A 572 -26.37 -18.11 -30.19
CA ALA A 572 -27.61 -18.03 -30.99
C ALA A 572 -28.87 -18.41 -30.19
N LYS A 573 -28.73 -19.32 -29.22
CA LYS A 573 -29.81 -19.72 -28.30
C LYS A 573 -29.59 -19.05 -26.95
N SER A 574 -30.65 -18.43 -26.43
CA SER A 574 -30.67 -17.95 -25.05
C SER A 574 -30.52 -19.11 -24.08
N GLY A 575 -29.75 -18.90 -23.03
CA GLY A 575 -29.56 -19.86 -21.95
C GLY A 575 -28.70 -19.25 -20.84
N GLY A 576 -28.18 -20.08 -19.97
CA GLY A 576 -27.27 -19.63 -18.92
C GLY A 576 -26.51 -20.79 -18.29
N ILE A 577 -25.78 -20.47 -17.24
CA ILE A 577 -25.11 -21.41 -16.36
C ILE A 577 -25.75 -21.27 -15.00
N ASP A 578 -26.35 -22.34 -14.48
CA ASP A 578 -26.90 -22.36 -13.14
C ASP A 578 -25.80 -22.68 -12.12
N GLN A 579 -25.79 -21.94 -11.01
CA GLN A 579 -24.89 -22.15 -9.90
C GLN A 579 -25.67 -22.06 -8.59
N GLU A 580 -25.45 -23.03 -7.72
CA GLU A 580 -25.93 -23.03 -6.34
C GLU A 580 -24.76 -22.78 -5.41
N ILE A 581 -24.87 -21.77 -4.54
CA ILE A 581 -23.81 -21.37 -3.62
C ILE A 581 -24.36 -21.41 -2.19
N SER A 582 -23.74 -22.24 -1.34
CA SER A 582 -24.04 -22.26 0.08
C SER A 582 -23.44 -21.02 0.75
N LEU A 583 -24.30 -20.17 1.30
CA LEU A 583 -23.87 -18.99 2.07
C LEU A 583 -23.55 -19.33 3.53
N THR A 584 -23.72 -20.58 3.96
CA THR A 584 -23.39 -21.06 5.31
C THR A 584 -22.14 -21.93 5.31
N ASP A 585 -21.68 -22.43 4.16
CA ASP A 585 -20.40 -23.11 4.05
C ASP A 585 -19.25 -22.10 4.26
N ARG A 586 -18.32 -22.47 5.15
CA ARG A 586 -17.14 -21.69 5.57
C ARG A 586 -15.83 -22.45 5.32
N SER A 587 -15.86 -23.49 4.50
CA SER A 587 -14.68 -24.21 4.02
C SER A 587 -13.66 -23.29 3.34
N ASP A 588 -14.12 -22.17 2.80
CA ASP A 588 -13.36 -21.08 2.18
C ASP A 588 -12.79 -20.05 3.18
N SER A 589 -12.90 -20.27 4.49
CA SER A 589 -12.41 -19.34 5.52
C SER A 589 -10.89 -19.10 5.52
N ALA A 590 -10.13 -19.92 4.79
CA ALA A 590 -8.70 -19.72 4.54
C ALA A 590 -8.40 -19.03 3.19
N THR A 591 -9.44 -18.77 2.39
CA THR A 591 -9.32 -18.24 1.03
C THR A 591 -9.41 -16.71 1.07
N ALA A 592 -8.27 -16.05 0.80
CA ALA A 592 -8.26 -14.61 0.51
C ALA A 592 -9.04 -14.33 -0.78
N PHE A 593 -9.91 -13.33 -0.75
CA PHE A 593 -10.71 -12.92 -1.92
C PHE A 593 -9.87 -12.21 -2.97
N ASP A 594 -9.08 -11.22 -2.57
CA ASP A 594 -8.14 -10.59 -3.48
C ASP A 594 -7.03 -11.58 -3.84
N PRO A 595 -6.59 -11.59 -5.12
CA PRO A 595 -5.45 -12.42 -5.52
C PRO A 595 -4.21 -12.02 -4.71
N ASP A 596 -3.33 -13.00 -4.45
CA ASP A 596 -2.09 -12.86 -3.66
C ASP A 596 -1.00 -12.03 -4.38
N GLY A 597 -1.41 -10.96 -5.08
CA GLY A 597 -0.58 -10.09 -5.89
C GLY A 597 -1.00 -10.02 -7.37
N PRO A 598 -0.23 -9.27 -8.17
CA PRO A 598 -0.49 -9.04 -9.60
C PRO A 598 -0.29 -10.29 -10.47
N VAL A 599 0.46 -11.28 -9.97
CA VAL A 599 0.77 -12.54 -10.64
C VAL A 599 0.40 -13.66 -9.69
N LEU A 600 -0.44 -14.56 -10.18
CA LEU A 600 -0.67 -15.84 -9.56
C LEU A 600 0.22 -16.86 -10.28
N ASP A 601 0.63 -17.89 -9.54
CA ASP A 601 1.38 -19.02 -10.10
C ASP A 601 0.47 -19.82 -11.07
N THR A 602 0.49 -21.15 -11.05
CA THR A 602 -0.27 -21.95 -12.02
C THR A 602 -1.73 -22.21 -11.67
N VAL A 603 -2.19 -21.82 -10.46
CA VAL A 603 -3.52 -22.19 -9.95
C VAL A 603 -4.38 -20.96 -9.67
N LEU A 604 -5.54 -20.89 -10.33
CA LEU A 604 -6.62 -19.98 -9.96
C LEU A 604 -7.43 -20.58 -8.80
N LYS A 605 -7.77 -19.76 -7.81
CA LYS A 605 -8.74 -20.14 -6.76
C LYS A 605 -10.15 -19.98 -7.35
N THR A 606 -10.81 -21.10 -7.65
CA THR A 606 -12.09 -21.13 -8.37
C THR A 606 -13.29 -21.56 -7.53
N GLN A 607 -13.12 -21.70 -6.21
CA GLN A 607 -14.24 -22.03 -5.32
C GLN A 607 -15.35 -20.98 -5.48
N ASP A 608 -16.58 -21.44 -5.64
CA ASP A 608 -17.78 -20.64 -5.89
C ASP A 608 -17.68 -19.67 -7.09
N GLN A 609 -16.82 -19.96 -8.06
CA GLN A 609 -16.61 -19.12 -9.25
C GLN A 609 -16.70 -19.91 -10.56
N LEU A 610 -17.30 -19.30 -11.57
CA LEU A 610 -17.22 -19.74 -12.95
C LEU A 610 -15.92 -19.24 -13.59
N VAL A 611 -15.30 -20.08 -14.42
CA VAL A 611 -14.07 -19.74 -15.16
C VAL A 611 -14.30 -19.88 -16.65
N PHE A 612 -13.98 -18.83 -17.40
CA PHE A 612 -14.17 -18.76 -18.84
C PHE A 612 -12.84 -18.49 -19.53
N TYR A 613 -12.52 -19.25 -20.59
CA TYR A 613 -11.27 -19.14 -21.34
C TYR A 613 -11.52 -18.73 -22.78
N SER A 614 -10.74 -17.78 -23.29
CA SER A 614 -10.75 -17.41 -24.71
C SER A 614 -10.02 -18.44 -25.56
N ASP A 615 -10.14 -18.30 -26.88
CA ASP A 615 -9.16 -18.88 -27.80
C ASP A 615 -7.78 -18.23 -27.57
N THR A 616 -6.71 -18.92 -27.95
CA THR A 616 -5.35 -18.39 -27.87
C THR A 616 -5.17 -17.16 -28.76
N LEU A 617 -4.46 -16.16 -28.24
CA LEU A 617 -4.07 -14.97 -28.99
C LEU A 617 -3.06 -15.35 -30.06
N THR A 618 -3.38 -15.07 -31.33
CA THR A 618 -2.54 -15.36 -32.50
C THR A 618 -1.49 -14.29 -32.78
N SER A 619 -1.57 -13.15 -32.09
CA SER A 619 -0.66 -12.01 -32.20
C SER A 619 -0.61 -11.28 -30.85
N PRO A 620 0.45 -10.53 -30.54
CA PRO A 620 0.47 -9.72 -29.32
C PRO A 620 -0.59 -8.62 -29.41
N VAL A 621 -1.19 -8.27 -28.27
CA VAL A 621 -2.17 -7.18 -28.16
C VAL A 621 -1.85 -6.34 -26.94
N ILE A 622 -2.10 -5.03 -26.99
CA ILE A 622 -2.00 -4.17 -25.80
C ILE A 622 -3.42 -3.99 -25.25
N MET A 623 -3.66 -4.47 -24.03
CA MET A 623 -4.84 -4.03 -23.26
C MET A 623 -4.50 -2.68 -22.66
N SER A 624 -5.35 -1.68 -22.86
CA SER A 624 -5.17 -0.33 -22.32
C SER A 624 -6.53 0.25 -21.94
N GLY A 625 -6.84 0.27 -20.65
CA GLY A 625 -8.14 0.71 -20.15
C GLY A 625 -8.72 -0.18 -19.05
N SER A 626 -9.90 0.19 -18.59
CA SER A 626 -10.71 -0.63 -17.68
C SER A 626 -11.55 -1.65 -18.46
N MET A 627 -11.64 -2.88 -17.96
CA MET A 627 -12.59 -3.85 -18.49
C MET A 627 -14.02 -3.29 -18.35
N GLY A 628 -14.78 -3.31 -19.44
CA GLY A 628 -16.22 -3.05 -19.42
C GLY A 628 -17.00 -4.33 -19.63
N GLY A 629 -18.33 -4.23 -19.69
CA GLY A 629 -19.15 -5.38 -20.03
C GLY A 629 -20.54 -5.34 -19.43
N LEU A 630 -21.20 -6.49 -19.53
CA LEU A 630 -22.56 -6.71 -19.06
C LEU A 630 -22.68 -8.11 -18.46
N LEU A 631 -23.29 -8.20 -17.30
CA LEU A 631 -23.77 -9.45 -16.71
C LEU A 631 -25.30 -9.43 -16.73
N ASN A 632 -25.90 -10.46 -17.33
CA ASN A 632 -27.32 -10.75 -17.16
C ASN A 632 -27.41 -11.88 -16.15
N ILE A 633 -28.05 -11.62 -15.00
CA ILE A 633 -28.18 -12.60 -13.93
C ILE A 633 -29.63 -12.73 -13.50
N THR A 634 -30.01 -13.91 -13.02
CA THR A 634 -31.28 -14.13 -12.32
C THR A 634 -30.97 -14.82 -11.00
N ILE A 635 -31.49 -14.30 -9.88
CA ILE A 635 -31.22 -14.87 -8.55
C ILE A 635 -32.51 -15.15 -7.77
N ASN A 636 -32.48 -16.08 -6.82
CA ASN A 636 -33.60 -16.37 -5.90
C ASN A 636 -33.68 -15.44 -4.68
N LYS A 637 -32.72 -14.52 -4.53
CA LYS A 637 -32.58 -13.60 -3.38
C LYS A 637 -32.87 -12.14 -3.77
N LYS A 638 -32.95 -11.24 -2.78
CA LYS A 638 -33.23 -9.81 -3.00
C LYS A 638 -31.98 -8.97 -3.25
N ASP A 639 -30.80 -9.54 -3.00
CA ASP A 639 -29.51 -8.88 -3.21
C ASP A 639 -28.38 -9.91 -3.37
N VAL A 640 -27.25 -9.46 -3.91
CA VAL A 640 -26.03 -10.26 -4.09
C VAL A 640 -24.81 -9.36 -4.27
N ASP A 641 -23.67 -9.75 -3.72
CA ASP A 641 -22.37 -9.11 -4.00
C ASP A 641 -21.63 -9.92 -5.06
N LEU A 642 -21.32 -9.30 -6.20
CA LEU A 642 -20.75 -9.96 -7.38
C LEU A 642 -19.31 -9.52 -7.59
N HIS A 643 -18.50 -10.37 -8.23
CA HIS A 643 -17.21 -9.98 -8.76
C HIS A 643 -16.93 -10.58 -10.14
N VAL A 644 -16.09 -9.87 -10.90
CA VAL A 644 -15.53 -10.31 -12.17
C VAL A 644 -14.04 -9.96 -12.19
N ARG A 645 -13.20 -10.92 -12.56
CA ARG A 645 -11.76 -10.72 -12.74
C ARG A 645 -11.35 -11.12 -14.14
N LEU A 646 -10.41 -10.39 -14.70
CA LEU A 646 -9.80 -10.64 -16.00
C LEU A 646 -8.32 -10.92 -15.80
N TYR A 647 -7.86 -12.02 -16.38
CA TYR A 647 -6.47 -12.47 -16.35
C TYR A 647 -5.92 -12.68 -17.76
N GLU A 648 -4.61 -12.50 -17.90
CA GLU A 648 -3.81 -13.13 -18.95
C GLU A 648 -3.33 -14.48 -18.42
N LEU A 649 -3.65 -15.57 -19.12
CA LEU A 649 -2.99 -16.86 -18.95
C LEU A 649 -1.90 -16.98 -20.01
N THR A 650 -0.64 -16.92 -19.60
CA THR A 650 0.51 -17.01 -20.50
C THR A 650 0.77 -18.45 -20.95
N SER A 651 1.58 -18.62 -22.00
CA SER A 651 1.94 -19.94 -22.53
C SER A 651 2.75 -20.81 -21.56
N ASP A 652 3.45 -20.19 -20.61
CA ASP A 652 4.14 -20.86 -19.50
C ASP A 652 3.22 -21.16 -18.29
N GLY A 653 1.92 -20.90 -18.41
CA GLY A 653 0.90 -21.30 -17.44
C GLY A 653 0.69 -20.34 -16.27
N LYS A 654 1.24 -19.12 -16.33
CA LYS A 654 1.05 -18.10 -15.27
C LYS A 654 -0.16 -17.24 -15.53
N TYR A 655 -0.79 -16.77 -14.44
CA TYR A 655 -1.90 -15.84 -14.52
C TYR A 655 -1.48 -14.44 -14.08
N TYR A 656 -1.62 -13.46 -14.96
CA TYR A 656 -1.46 -12.04 -14.62
C TYR A 656 -2.83 -11.41 -14.45
N LEU A 657 -3.10 -10.80 -13.29
CA LEU A 657 -4.31 -10.03 -13.11
C LEU A 657 -4.25 -8.79 -14.02
N LEU A 658 -5.23 -8.67 -14.92
CA LEU A 658 -5.36 -7.55 -15.85
C LEU A 658 -6.37 -6.53 -15.36
N SER A 659 -7.50 -6.97 -14.80
CA SER A 659 -8.52 -6.06 -14.27
C SER A 659 -9.40 -6.81 -13.29
N ARG A 660 -10.02 -6.09 -12.36
CA ARG A 660 -10.96 -6.62 -11.38
C ARG A 660 -12.11 -5.65 -11.17
N TRP A 661 -13.27 -6.20 -10.84
CA TRP A 661 -14.50 -5.48 -10.55
C TRP A 661 -15.28 -6.26 -9.51
N TRP A 662 -15.90 -5.56 -8.57
CA TRP A 662 -16.88 -6.13 -7.66
C TRP A 662 -17.86 -5.07 -7.21
N ALA A 663 -19.07 -5.48 -6.85
CA ALA A 663 -20.12 -4.60 -6.39
C ALA A 663 -21.29 -5.33 -5.73
N ARG A 664 -21.99 -4.63 -4.85
CA ARG A 664 -23.31 -5.02 -4.36
C ARG A 664 -24.38 -4.64 -5.39
N ALA A 665 -25.14 -5.62 -5.86
CA ALA A 665 -26.08 -5.45 -6.95
C ALA A 665 -27.15 -4.37 -6.65
N SER A 666 -27.62 -4.29 -5.40
CA SER A 666 -28.62 -3.29 -5.00
C SER A 666 -28.13 -1.83 -5.01
N TYR A 667 -26.83 -1.56 -5.18
CA TYR A 667 -26.26 -0.21 -5.29
C TYR A 667 -25.79 0.16 -6.71
N LEU A 668 -25.91 -0.74 -7.67
CA LEU A 668 -25.38 -0.50 -9.03
C LEU A 668 -26.20 0.49 -9.85
N LYS A 669 -27.51 0.58 -9.61
CA LYS A 669 -28.38 1.57 -10.26
C LYS A 669 -28.09 2.97 -9.74
N ASP A 670 -27.89 3.09 -8.44
CA ASP A 670 -27.58 4.33 -7.75
C ASP A 670 -26.81 4.04 -6.44
N ARG A 671 -25.60 4.60 -6.31
CA ARG A 671 -24.80 4.45 -5.08
C ARG A 671 -25.30 5.29 -3.92
N GLU A 672 -26.14 6.29 -4.20
CA GLU A 672 -26.77 7.15 -3.20
C GLU A 672 -28.05 6.52 -2.64
N LYS A 673 -28.60 5.47 -3.30
CA LYS A 673 -29.87 4.85 -2.94
C LYS A 673 -29.90 3.34 -3.21
N ARG A 674 -30.09 2.55 -2.14
CA ARG A 674 -30.29 1.09 -2.27
C ARG A 674 -31.58 0.76 -3.01
N THR A 675 -31.48 -0.07 -4.04
CA THR A 675 -32.61 -0.60 -4.81
C THR A 675 -32.49 -2.11 -4.91
N LEU A 676 -33.29 -2.85 -4.13
CA LEU A 676 -33.27 -4.32 -4.11
C LEU A 676 -33.65 -4.94 -5.46
N LEU A 677 -33.13 -6.14 -5.70
CA LEU A 677 -33.47 -6.97 -6.85
C LEU A 677 -34.81 -7.67 -6.61
N THR A 678 -35.48 -8.04 -7.70
CA THR A 678 -36.70 -8.87 -7.62
C THR A 678 -36.31 -10.35 -7.81
N PRO A 679 -36.52 -11.23 -6.82
CA PRO A 679 -36.24 -12.65 -6.97
C PRO A 679 -36.89 -13.26 -8.22
N GLY A 680 -36.15 -14.08 -8.96
CA GLY A 680 -36.59 -14.73 -10.20
C GLY A 680 -36.67 -13.82 -11.43
N LYS A 681 -36.42 -12.51 -11.28
CA LYS A 681 -36.34 -11.57 -12.41
C LYS A 681 -34.91 -11.44 -12.89
N SER A 682 -34.74 -11.44 -14.22
CA SER A 682 -33.44 -11.15 -14.83
C SER A 682 -33.05 -9.69 -14.63
N GLU A 683 -31.86 -9.46 -14.10
CA GLU A 683 -31.25 -8.15 -13.88
C GLU A 683 -30.02 -7.98 -14.77
N ARG A 684 -29.90 -6.76 -15.31
CA ARG A 684 -28.84 -6.38 -16.24
C ARG A 684 -27.85 -5.47 -15.52
N ILE A 685 -26.65 -5.98 -15.31
CA ILE A 685 -25.59 -5.34 -14.52
C ILE A 685 -24.46 -4.90 -15.44
N THR A 686 -24.13 -3.61 -15.41
CA THR A 686 -23.00 -3.06 -16.16
C THR A 686 -21.71 -3.17 -15.33
N LEU A 687 -20.64 -3.63 -15.98
CA LEU A 687 -19.30 -3.65 -15.40
C LEU A 687 -18.65 -2.27 -15.59
N ASP A 688 -19.08 -1.29 -14.80
CA ASP A 688 -18.50 0.06 -14.81
C ASP A 688 -17.45 0.23 -13.70
N ASN A 689 -16.47 1.11 -13.92
CA ASN A 689 -15.43 1.45 -12.93
C ASN A 689 -14.55 0.26 -12.48
N ALA A 690 -14.28 -0.69 -13.37
CA ALA A 690 -13.26 -1.70 -13.15
C ALA A 690 -11.84 -1.09 -13.12
N PHE A 691 -10.89 -1.79 -12.50
CA PHE A 691 -9.51 -1.32 -12.42
C PHE A 691 -8.88 -1.16 -13.81
N TYR A 692 -8.22 -0.03 -14.03
CA TYR A 692 -7.48 0.34 -15.23
C TYR A 692 -6.14 -0.42 -15.31
N MET A 693 -5.79 -0.86 -16.50
CA MET A 693 -4.52 -1.53 -16.80
C MET A 693 -3.99 -1.10 -18.16
N CYS A 694 -2.68 -0.99 -18.29
CA CYS A 694 -2.02 -1.01 -19.59
C CYS A 694 -0.92 -2.08 -19.62
N ARG A 695 -1.14 -3.13 -20.42
CA ARG A 695 -0.20 -4.26 -20.54
C ARG A 695 -0.19 -4.84 -21.95
N LYS A 696 0.99 -5.15 -22.45
CA LYS A 696 1.21 -5.94 -23.67
C LYS A 696 1.08 -7.42 -23.34
N LEU A 697 0.10 -8.07 -23.93
CA LEU A 697 -0.16 -9.51 -23.82
C LEU A 697 0.57 -10.24 -24.94
N ALA A 698 1.19 -11.38 -24.63
CA ALA A 698 2.00 -12.13 -25.58
C ALA A 698 1.17 -12.97 -26.55
N THR A 699 1.72 -13.27 -27.73
CA THR A 699 1.22 -14.35 -28.59
C THR A 699 1.26 -15.67 -27.80
N GLY A 700 0.24 -16.51 -27.97
CA GLY A 700 0.14 -17.76 -27.21
C GLY A 700 -0.59 -17.62 -25.88
N SER A 701 -0.77 -16.40 -25.36
CA SER A 701 -1.58 -16.16 -24.16
C SER A 701 -3.08 -16.37 -24.44
N ARG A 702 -3.87 -16.59 -23.39
CA ARG A 702 -5.33 -16.60 -23.40
C ARG A 702 -5.85 -15.55 -22.43
N LEU A 703 -7.03 -15.01 -22.72
CA LEU A 703 -7.78 -14.24 -21.74
C LEU A 703 -8.63 -15.19 -20.91
N VAL A 704 -8.61 -14.99 -19.59
CA VAL A 704 -9.39 -15.80 -18.64
C VAL A 704 -10.24 -14.87 -17.79
N VAL A 705 -11.53 -15.14 -17.74
CA VAL A 705 -12.48 -14.39 -16.90
C VAL A 705 -12.95 -15.30 -15.78
N THR A 706 -12.93 -14.81 -14.53
CA THR A 706 -13.68 -15.43 -13.45
C THR A 706 -14.87 -14.57 -13.08
N ALA A 707 -16.00 -15.21 -12.79
CA ALA A 707 -17.22 -14.56 -12.31
C ALA A 707 -17.78 -15.33 -11.12
N GLY A 708 -18.18 -14.63 -10.06
CA GLY A 708 -18.72 -15.24 -8.86
C GLY A 708 -19.26 -14.21 -7.88
N ILE A 709 -19.35 -14.61 -6.61
CA ILE A 709 -19.80 -13.75 -5.52
C ILE A 709 -18.68 -13.37 -4.56
N VAL A 710 -18.86 -12.24 -3.86
CA VAL A 710 -17.98 -11.85 -2.75
C VAL A 710 -18.32 -12.68 -1.51
N LYS A 711 -17.47 -13.67 -1.20
CA LYS A 711 -17.63 -14.57 -0.07
C LYS A 711 -16.26 -14.90 0.54
N THR A 712 -15.92 -14.23 1.65
CA THR A 712 -14.56 -14.18 2.19
C THR A 712 -14.51 -13.50 3.57
N PRO A 713 -13.48 -13.78 4.42
CA PRO A 713 -13.30 -13.05 5.68
C PRO A 713 -12.90 -11.57 5.53
N ASN A 714 -12.39 -11.14 4.37
CA ASN A 714 -11.85 -9.79 4.19
C ASN A 714 -12.91 -8.72 3.89
N TRP A 715 -14.12 -9.13 3.56
CA TRP A 715 -15.22 -8.28 3.13
C TRP A 715 -16.50 -8.71 3.86
N GLU A 716 -17.40 -7.76 4.08
CA GLU A 716 -18.74 -8.03 4.56
C GLU A 716 -19.46 -9.03 3.65
N LEU A 717 -20.19 -9.99 4.23
CA LEU A 717 -20.90 -11.03 3.49
C LEU A 717 -22.38 -10.68 3.33
N ASN A 718 -22.86 -10.70 2.08
CA ASN A 718 -24.27 -10.51 1.73
C ASN A 718 -25.03 -11.86 1.68
N TYR A 719 -25.98 -12.03 2.59
CA TYR A 719 -26.87 -13.21 2.66
C TYR A 719 -28.12 -13.08 1.77
N GLY A 720 -28.31 -11.91 1.15
CA GLY A 720 -29.28 -11.63 0.09
C GLY A 720 -30.69 -11.30 0.59
N THR A 721 -30.81 -10.71 1.78
CA THR A 721 -32.10 -10.26 2.34
C THR A 721 -32.35 -8.78 2.04
N ASP A 722 -33.40 -8.21 2.63
CA ASP A 722 -33.70 -6.78 2.62
C ASP A 722 -33.14 -6.01 3.83
N LYS A 723 -32.52 -6.70 4.80
CA LYS A 723 -31.87 -6.09 5.97
C LYS A 723 -30.65 -5.26 5.57
N ASN A 724 -30.18 -4.40 6.47
CA ASN A 724 -28.83 -3.87 6.36
C ASN A 724 -27.85 -5.04 6.38
N VAL A 725 -26.96 -5.13 5.38
CA VAL A 725 -26.07 -6.29 5.23
C VAL A 725 -25.12 -6.42 6.43
N SER A 726 -24.77 -5.30 7.08
CA SER A 726 -23.93 -5.33 8.28
C SER A 726 -24.58 -6.03 9.47
N GLU A 727 -25.91 -6.16 9.45
CA GLU A 727 -26.72 -6.83 10.49
C GLU A 727 -27.14 -8.25 10.11
N GLU A 728 -26.88 -8.68 8.86
CA GLU A 728 -27.21 -10.03 8.44
C GLU A 728 -26.30 -11.07 9.12
N THR A 729 -26.85 -12.25 9.37
CA THR A 729 -26.16 -13.34 10.05
C THR A 729 -26.26 -14.62 9.23
N MET A 730 -25.53 -15.65 9.63
CA MET A 730 -25.61 -16.97 8.98
C MET A 730 -27.04 -17.56 9.01
N ALA A 731 -27.88 -17.15 9.95
CA ALA A 731 -29.29 -17.56 9.99
C ALA A 731 -30.09 -17.08 8.77
N ASP A 732 -29.68 -15.96 8.15
CA ASP A 732 -30.26 -15.41 6.92
C ASP A 732 -29.80 -16.19 5.66
N GLY A 733 -28.72 -16.95 5.77
CA GLY A 733 -28.10 -17.73 4.70
C GLY A 733 -28.61 -19.16 4.50
N LYS A 734 -29.62 -19.61 5.27
CA LYS A 734 -30.08 -21.02 5.25
C LYS A 734 -30.54 -21.50 3.88
N ILE A 735 -31.15 -20.60 3.10
CA ILE A 735 -31.48 -20.88 1.71
C ILE A 735 -30.25 -20.52 0.87
N PRO A 736 -29.69 -21.47 0.09
CA PRO A 736 -28.55 -21.19 -0.78
C PRO A 736 -28.89 -20.11 -1.81
N LEU A 737 -27.87 -19.40 -2.27
CA LEU A 737 -28.01 -18.51 -3.43
C LEU A 737 -28.08 -19.38 -4.68
N LEU A 738 -29.19 -19.27 -5.41
CA LEU A 738 -29.31 -19.78 -6.77
C LEU A 738 -29.08 -18.60 -7.71
N ILE A 739 -28.11 -18.73 -8.61
CA ILE A 739 -27.80 -17.73 -9.62
C ILE A 739 -27.71 -18.38 -11.00
N ASN A 740 -28.50 -17.87 -11.94
CA ASN A 740 -28.36 -18.16 -13.36
C ASN A 740 -27.54 -17.05 -14.01
N TRP A 741 -26.41 -17.41 -14.61
CA TRP A 741 -25.54 -16.52 -15.37
C TRP A 741 -25.93 -16.60 -16.85
N GLY A 742 -26.62 -15.58 -17.37
CA GLY A 742 -27.10 -15.55 -18.75
C GLY A 742 -25.94 -15.61 -19.75
N ASN A 743 -26.06 -16.46 -20.78
CA ASN A 743 -24.99 -16.72 -21.76
C ASN A 743 -24.78 -15.57 -22.77
N ASP A 744 -25.61 -14.53 -22.71
CA ASP A 744 -25.42 -13.28 -23.44
C ASP A 744 -24.71 -12.19 -22.62
N SER A 745 -24.30 -12.51 -21.38
CA SER A 745 -23.32 -11.75 -20.62
C SER A 745 -22.00 -11.67 -21.39
N PHE A 746 -21.29 -10.55 -21.31
CA PHE A 746 -20.02 -10.37 -21.99
C PHE A 746 -19.08 -9.43 -21.23
N VAL A 747 -17.78 -9.61 -21.41
CA VAL A 747 -16.77 -8.61 -21.09
C VAL A 747 -16.30 -7.91 -22.36
N ARG A 748 -15.87 -6.65 -22.22
CA ARG A 748 -15.23 -5.86 -23.27
C ARG A 748 -13.85 -5.47 -22.79
N VAL A 749 -12.82 -5.95 -23.48
CA VAL A 749 -11.42 -5.65 -23.21
C VAL A 749 -10.98 -4.51 -24.13
N PRO A 750 -10.62 -3.33 -23.61
CA PRO A 750 -10.15 -2.22 -24.42
C PRO A 750 -8.74 -2.50 -24.94
N LEU A 751 -8.52 -2.24 -26.23
CA LEU A 751 -7.26 -2.54 -26.92
C LEU A 751 -6.64 -1.27 -27.50
N LEU A 752 -5.31 -1.25 -27.52
CA LEU A 752 -4.51 -0.29 -28.26
C LEU A 752 -3.79 -1.03 -29.41
N ARG A 753 -4.13 -0.67 -30.64
CA ARG A 753 -3.57 -1.24 -31.87
C ARG A 753 -2.81 -0.23 -32.70
#